data_AF-A0A2W7NBW4-F1
#
_entry.id   AF-A0A2W7NBW4-F1
#
_cell.length_a   1.000
_cell.length_b   1.000
_cell.length_c   1.000
_cell.angle_alpha   90.00
_cell.angle_beta   90.00
_cell.angle_gamma   90.00
#
_symmetry.space_group_name_H-M   'P 1'
#
loop_
_entity.id
_entity.type
_entity.pdbx_description
1 polymer ?
#
loop_
_entity_poly.entity_id
_entity_poly.type
_entity_poly.pdbx_seq_one_letter_code
_entity_poly.pdbx_strand_id
1 'polypeptide(L)'
;MSEGILRALMQLFAVVVFSSGELLSRRAIVKAFLMRHLNSHQTDEYLELFDEFYRQHESRLSDRGRFHRRVSVSSVKTLRIAMAINEELTYFQKIILVIQLIEFLNSGSGISELEHGFVLNVSQTLNIRDDEFRLLYDFIVLPLEKTPLCDQLLIISENEQRAAQGRFLMWDDIEAEVHVLYLESLPLLLMRCSRDANLTLNGQLVSADTVHVLHPGSSIRSRRSDPLFYSDIISCFLSCVSEQPFTFEVDDLSYIFRKGNVGLHPMSFATRSGRLVGVIGDSGAGKTTLINLLCGIYKPSGGSVSINGIDMHRHPDKVKGLVGLVSQDDLLMEDLTVYQNLYYNARLCFGDWSEDQIQDRVVTLLRSLGLYEVRQMKVGSPLFKNISGGQRKRLNIALELIREPAILFLDEPTSGLSSRDSENVIDLLKELTIKGKLIFVVIHQPSSTVFKLFDQLLVLDTGGYLIYNGEPVESITYFKAGVNHAGRDANECPACGNVNAEQILNIVNTHVVDEYGNLTSRRRINPVEWYERHQYTQSLAGRAVQVEKAELPAVNFKVPGRLRQFFVFTSRDLLSKLRNPSYWFINLLQAPVLAVLLASLLRYYNVDEAFNRGYVFADNPNLVVYLVIAVIISLFAGLTLSAEEIISDRKILNRESFLQLSWLSYLFSKVVIIGTISAIQTALFVWIGNGIMQVHQMFFPYWLVLFSAAVFANLLGLIISDSLSKTVNIYIIIPFLIIPQLILSGVFVGYDRFNPHYASPDDIPWYGELVTARWAFEALAVHQYSANAYQKPFFELEQQKSRAMYMKDYWSPAMFAKIEAAKIAHGQGDDAKVHQLLHVFASEFDRQAVLGHEPMMVRLMKPRYNDSIDHFLRSTIDTLRIYYRQQYNDADRQLDLMRNQQIETMGREEYLLLRDRCYNDALDRFMRNTNQMLADKIIEYHGRFIQKVDPVYRKSSHPYLLAHFLASSKNFGRYQIPTLWANVMVIWAFNIILFVFLYFRLVSRLMEIWALLKHRTWKKFEEGDEGGDGG
;
A
#
# COMPACT_ATOMS: atom_id res chain seq x y z
N MET A 1 -14.72 -46.50 2.24
CA MET A 1 -15.79 -46.53 1.22
C MET A 1 -17.12 -46.27 1.91
N SER A 2 -18.11 -45.66 1.26
CA SER A 2 -19.44 -45.52 1.88
C SER A 2 -20.14 -46.88 1.95
N GLU A 3 -21.01 -47.05 2.95
CA GLU A 3 -21.81 -48.27 3.16
C GLU A 3 -22.66 -48.64 1.92
N GLY A 4 -23.19 -47.63 1.22
CA GLY A 4 -23.90 -47.81 -0.06
C GLY A 4 -23.03 -48.41 -1.16
N ILE A 5 -21.77 -47.97 -1.30
CA ILE A 5 -20.83 -48.51 -2.31
C ILE A 5 -20.48 -49.96 -2.00
N LEU A 6 -20.19 -50.29 -0.74
CA LEU A 6 -19.84 -51.65 -0.33
C LEU A 6 -21.01 -52.61 -0.57
N ARG A 7 -22.24 -52.20 -0.22
CA ARG A 7 -23.45 -52.98 -0.48
C ARG A 7 -23.67 -53.21 -1.98
N ALA A 8 -23.51 -52.17 -2.79
CA ALA A 8 -23.59 -52.24 -4.25
C ALA A 8 -22.53 -53.18 -4.86
N LEU A 9 -21.28 -53.09 -4.39
CA LEU A 9 -20.19 -53.99 -4.78
C LEU A 9 -20.49 -55.43 -4.41
N MET A 10 -20.97 -55.71 -3.18
CA MET A 10 -21.32 -57.07 -2.78
C MET A 10 -22.44 -57.63 -3.65
N GLN A 11 -23.42 -56.81 -4.02
CA GLN A 11 -24.49 -57.21 -4.91
C GLN A 11 -24.00 -57.46 -6.34
N LEU A 12 -23.12 -56.61 -6.88
CA LEU A 12 -22.51 -56.80 -8.20
C LEU A 12 -21.61 -58.04 -8.24
N PHE A 13 -20.76 -58.24 -7.23
CA PHE A 13 -19.91 -59.42 -7.11
C PHE A 13 -20.75 -60.70 -7.01
N ALA A 14 -21.85 -60.70 -6.24
CA ALA A 14 -22.74 -61.85 -6.12
C ALA A 14 -23.37 -62.24 -7.47
N VAL A 15 -23.74 -61.24 -8.30
CA VAL A 15 -24.27 -61.48 -9.65
C VAL A 15 -23.23 -62.09 -10.59
N VAL A 16 -21.96 -61.66 -10.50
CA VAL A 16 -20.88 -62.17 -11.38
C VAL A 16 -20.44 -63.58 -10.96
N VAL A 17 -20.28 -63.83 -9.66
CA VAL A 17 -19.89 -65.16 -9.14
C VAL A 17 -20.95 -66.22 -9.49
N PHE A 18 -22.24 -65.84 -9.50
CA PHE A 18 -23.31 -66.74 -9.94
C PHE A 18 -23.19 -67.17 -11.42
N SER A 19 -22.66 -66.30 -12.30
CA SER A 19 -22.55 -66.61 -13.73
C SER A 19 -21.43 -67.61 -14.07
N SER A 20 -20.45 -67.78 -13.19
CA SER A 20 -19.23 -68.57 -13.42
C SER A 20 -19.23 -69.94 -12.70
N GLY A 21 -20.08 -70.15 -11.69
CA GLY A 21 -20.29 -71.46 -11.06
C GLY A 21 -19.29 -71.87 -9.97
N GLU A 22 -18.27 -71.06 -9.67
CA GLU A 22 -17.24 -71.36 -8.65
C GLU A 22 -17.39 -70.52 -7.38
N LEU A 23 -18.31 -70.90 -6.50
CA LEU A 23 -18.61 -70.13 -5.28
C LEU A 23 -17.46 -70.15 -4.24
N LEU A 24 -16.85 -71.30 -3.99
CA LEU A 24 -15.86 -71.46 -2.90
C LEU A 24 -14.54 -70.73 -3.17
N SER A 25 -14.05 -70.77 -4.41
CA SER A 25 -12.83 -70.07 -4.85
C SER A 25 -13.03 -68.55 -4.81
N ARG A 26 -14.13 -68.06 -5.37
CA ARG A 26 -14.38 -66.62 -5.49
C ARG A 26 -14.84 -65.96 -4.20
N ARG A 27 -15.47 -66.69 -3.28
CA ARG A 27 -15.75 -66.19 -1.92
C ARG A 27 -14.47 -65.90 -1.14
N ALA A 28 -13.42 -66.72 -1.32
CA ALA A 28 -12.11 -66.45 -0.72
C ALA A 28 -11.48 -65.17 -1.30
N ILE A 29 -11.69 -64.91 -2.60
CA ILE A 29 -11.27 -63.68 -3.27
C ILE A 29 -12.04 -62.46 -2.73
N VAL A 30 -13.36 -62.54 -2.59
CA VAL A 30 -14.18 -61.45 -2.00
C VAL A 30 -13.72 -61.17 -0.57
N LYS A 31 -13.44 -62.21 0.22
CA LYS A 31 -12.90 -62.06 1.58
C LYS A 31 -11.53 -61.37 1.56
N ALA A 32 -10.63 -61.77 0.67
CA ALA A 32 -9.32 -61.15 0.53
C ALA A 32 -9.41 -59.68 0.09
N PHE A 33 -10.34 -59.35 -0.81
CA PHE A 33 -10.65 -57.99 -1.22
C PHE A 33 -11.17 -57.15 -0.04
N LEU A 34 -12.16 -57.64 0.71
CA LEU A 34 -12.72 -56.94 1.86
C LEU A 34 -11.67 -56.72 2.97
N MET A 35 -10.83 -57.71 3.25
CA MET A 35 -9.75 -57.59 4.25
C MET A 35 -8.69 -56.54 3.90
N ARG A 36 -8.54 -56.18 2.61
CA ARG A 36 -7.65 -55.08 2.21
C ARG A 36 -8.24 -53.69 2.50
N HIS A 37 -9.55 -53.58 2.65
CA HIS A 37 -10.25 -52.30 2.73
C HIS A 37 -11.05 -52.09 4.03
N LEU A 38 -11.34 -53.16 4.78
CA LEU A 38 -12.19 -53.16 5.97
C LEU A 38 -11.50 -53.86 7.14
N ASN A 39 -11.95 -53.55 8.35
CA ASN A 39 -11.55 -54.29 9.54
C ASN A 39 -12.18 -55.69 9.56
N SER A 40 -11.71 -56.58 10.45
CA SER A 40 -12.17 -57.98 10.50
C SER A 40 -13.68 -58.11 10.74
N HIS A 41 -14.25 -57.28 11.62
CA HIS A 41 -15.69 -57.31 11.93
C HIS A 41 -16.55 -56.91 10.72
N GLN A 42 -16.22 -55.79 10.09
CA GLN A 42 -16.92 -55.32 8.88
C GLN A 42 -16.70 -56.28 7.71
N THR A 43 -15.51 -56.88 7.61
CA THR A 43 -15.25 -57.91 6.60
C THR A 43 -16.23 -59.06 6.71
N ASP A 44 -16.42 -59.60 7.93
CA ASP A 44 -17.35 -60.70 8.13
C ASP A 44 -18.81 -60.28 7.88
N GLU A 45 -19.22 -59.08 8.30
CA GLU A 45 -20.55 -58.50 8.05
C GLU A 45 -20.86 -58.36 6.55
N TYR A 46 -19.97 -57.76 5.76
CA TYR A 46 -20.17 -57.61 4.31
C TYR A 46 -20.00 -58.92 3.55
N LEU A 47 -19.23 -59.88 4.08
CA LEU A 47 -19.15 -61.22 3.52
C LEU A 47 -20.46 -61.99 3.72
N GLU A 48 -21.12 -61.83 4.87
CA GLU A 48 -22.47 -62.35 5.09
C GLU A 48 -23.49 -61.69 4.16
N LEU A 49 -23.39 -60.38 3.95
CA LEU A 49 -24.25 -59.65 3.01
C LEU A 49 -24.06 -60.13 1.56
N PHE A 50 -22.83 -60.40 1.15
CA PHE A 50 -22.52 -61.05 -0.13
C PHE A 50 -23.16 -62.44 -0.23
N ASP A 51 -23.03 -63.27 0.81
CA ASP A 51 -23.62 -64.62 0.85
C ASP A 51 -25.17 -64.55 0.83
N GLU A 52 -25.77 -63.52 1.41
CA GLU A 52 -27.21 -63.26 1.35
C GLU A 52 -27.65 -62.90 -0.07
N PHE A 53 -26.98 -61.93 -0.71
CA PHE A 53 -27.30 -61.55 -2.09
C PHE A 53 -27.12 -62.73 -3.04
N TYR A 54 -26.05 -63.51 -2.89
CA TYR A 54 -25.82 -64.72 -3.67
C TYR A 54 -26.97 -65.72 -3.51
N ARG A 55 -27.39 -66.04 -2.28
CA ARG A 55 -28.53 -66.95 -2.01
C ARG A 55 -29.86 -66.41 -2.51
N GLN A 56 -30.11 -65.10 -2.43
CA GLN A 56 -31.31 -64.48 -3.00
C GLN A 56 -31.34 -64.62 -4.53
N HIS A 57 -30.18 -64.58 -5.18
CA HIS A 57 -30.04 -64.80 -6.62
C HIS A 57 -30.20 -66.28 -6.98
N GLU A 58 -29.68 -67.20 -6.18
CA GLU A 58 -29.78 -68.65 -6.37
C GLU A 58 -31.22 -69.18 -6.17
N SER A 59 -31.89 -68.79 -5.07
CA SER A 59 -33.22 -69.29 -4.66
C SER A 59 -34.36 -68.87 -5.60
N ARG A 60 -34.25 -67.74 -6.31
CA ARG A 60 -35.27 -67.26 -7.25
C ARG A 60 -35.17 -67.90 -8.65
N LEU A 61 -34.26 -68.87 -8.85
CA LEU A 61 -33.97 -69.50 -10.15
C LEU A 61 -34.13 -71.02 -10.14
N SER A 62 -34.68 -71.62 -9.07
CA SER A 62 -34.93 -73.06 -8.99
C SER A 62 -36.13 -73.57 -9.83
N ASP A 63 -36.81 -72.70 -10.57
CA ASP A 63 -37.84 -73.10 -11.54
C ASP A 63 -37.24 -73.47 -12.90
N ARG A 64 -37.48 -74.72 -13.32
CA ARG A 64 -36.79 -75.41 -14.41
C ARG A 64 -36.98 -74.77 -15.80
N GLY A 65 -35.87 -74.58 -16.50
CA GLY A 65 -35.75 -74.88 -17.94
C GLY A 65 -35.81 -73.71 -18.93
N ARG A 66 -34.66 -73.07 -19.21
CA ARG A 66 -34.22 -72.58 -20.55
C ARG A 66 -32.82 -71.95 -20.44
N PHE A 67 -31.85 -72.40 -21.22
CA PHE A 67 -30.45 -71.94 -21.20
C PHE A 67 -30.23 -70.58 -21.90
N HIS A 68 -31.00 -70.29 -22.96
CA HIS A 68 -30.84 -69.05 -23.74
C HIS A 68 -31.57 -67.81 -23.17
N ARG A 69 -32.49 -67.97 -22.20
CA ARG A 69 -33.05 -66.84 -21.42
C ARG A 69 -32.20 -66.45 -20.20
N ARG A 70 -31.11 -67.19 -19.92
CA ARG A 70 -30.26 -67.02 -18.73
C ARG A 70 -29.39 -65.75 -18.78
N VAL A 71 -28.96 -65.35 -19.98
CA VAL A 71 -28.08 -64.18 -20.17
C VAL A 71 -28.89 -62.87 -20.22
N SER A 72 -30.10 -62.90 -20.76
CA SER A 72 -30.94 -61.70 -20.93
C SER A 72 -31.61 -61.22 -19.64
N VAL A 73 -32.03 -62.14 -18.74
CA VAL A 73 -32.68 -61.76 -17.46
C VAL A 73 -31.66 -61.34 -16.39
N SER A 74 -30.44 -61.88 -16.40
CA SER A 74 -29.35 -61.39 -15.53
C SER A 74 -28.90 -59.99 -15.96
N SER A 75 -28.72 -59.77 -17.26
CA SER A 75 -28.34 -58.47 -17.84
C SER A 75 -29.31 -57.36 -17.47
N VAL A 76 -30.64 -57.57 -17.58
CA VAL A 76 -31.65 -56.55 -17.24
C VAL A 76 -31.62 -56.17 -15.74
N LYS A 77 -31.31 -57.10 -14.85
CA LYS A 77 -31.18 -56.82 -13.40
C LYS A 77 -29.87 -56.11 -13.08
N THR A 78 -28.77 -56.51 -13.73
CA THR A 78 -27.48 -55.81 -13.66
C THR A 78 -27.64 -54.35 -14.09
N LEU A 79 -28.37 -54.11 -15.20
CA LEU A 79 -28.71 -52.77 -15.65
C LEU A 79 -29.53 -52.00 -14.62
N ARG A 80 -30.52 -52.63 -13.97
CA ARG A 80 -31.35 -51.97 -12.95
C ARG A 80 -30.55 -51.59 -11.69
N ILE A 81 -29.63 -52.46 -11.26
CA ILE A 81 -28.74 -52.21 -10.12
C ILE A 81 -27.73 -51.13 -10.49
N ALA A 82 -27.08 -51.23 -11.64
CA ALA A 82 -26.17 -50.22 -12.14
C ALA A 82 -26.86 -48.86 -12.36
N MET A 83 -28.13 -48.83 -12.79
CA MET A 83 -28.95 -47.61 -12.87
C MET A 83 -29.22 -46.98 -11.50
N ALA A 84 -29.61 -47.78 -10.50
CA ALA A 84 -29.81 -47.28 -9.14
C ALA A 84 -28.50 -46.72 -8.54
N ILE A 85 -27.38 -47.38 -8.82
CA ILE A 85 -26.03 -46.93 -8.43
C ILE A 85 -25.63 -45.66 -9.19
N ASN A 86 -26.01 -45.51 -10.46
CA ASN A 86 -25.65 -44.38 -11.32
C ASN A 86 -26.17 -43.04 -10.78
N GLU A 87 -27.33 -43.04 -10.12
CA GLU A 87 -27.95 -41.86 -9.51
C GLU A 87 -27.35 -41.50 -8.14
N GLU A 88 -26.84 -42.49 -7.39
CA GLU A 88 -26.27 -42.27 -6.06
C GLU A 88 -24.76 -41.94 -6.06
N LEU A 89 -24.04 -42.32 -7.13
CA LEU A 89 -22.58 -42.15 -7.19
C LEU A 89 -22.14 -40.94 -8.03
N THR A 90 -21.10 -40.26 -7.55
CA THR A 90 -20.33 -39.30 -8.34
C THR A 90 -19.54 -39.99 -9.45
N TYR A 91 -19.19 -39.28 -10.52
CA TYR A 91 -18.45 -39.86 -11.65
C TYR A 91 -17.11 -40.51 -11.23
N PHE A 92 -16.39 -39.86 -10.29
CA PHE A 92 -15.19 -40.42 -9.66
C PHE A 92 -15.44 -41.78 -8.99
N GLN A 93 -16.51 -41.90 -8.22
CA GLN A 93 -16.86 -43.15 -7.55
C GLN A 93 -17.25 -44.26 -8.55
N LYS A 94 -17.84 -43.91 -9.70
CA LYS A 94 -18.15 -44.87 -10.78
C LYS A 94 -16.87 -45.47 -11.37
N ILE A 95 -15.86 -44.64 -11.62
CA ILE A 95 -14.56 -45.06 -12.14
C ILE A 95 -13.85 -45.99 -11.15
N ILE A 96 -13.78 -45.61 -9.87
CA ILE A 96 -13.20 -46.46 -8.83
C ILE A 96 -13.91 -47.81 -8.73
N LEU A 97 -15.26 -47.81 -8.80
CA LEU A 97 -16.04 -49.04 -8.78
C LEU A 97 -15.71 -49.95 -9.98
N VAL A 98 -15.55 -49.39 -11.18
CA VAL A 98 -15.17 -50.18 -12.36
C VAL A 98 -13.74 -50.70 -12.27
N ILE A 99 -12.78 -49.91 -11.78
CA ILE A 99 -11.40 -50.37 -11.52
C ILE A 99 -11.41 -51.58 -10.58
N GLN A 100 -12.11 -51.47 -9.45
CA GLN A 100 -12.21 -52.54 -8.46
C GLN A 100 -12.92 -53.78 -9.00
N LEU A 101 -13.94 -53.60 -9.85
CA LEU A 101 -14.64 -54.70 -10.50
C LEU A 101 -13.72 -55.45 -11.47
N ILE A 102 -12.89 -54.73 -12.25
CA ILE A 102 -11.91 -55.33 -13.17
C ILE A 102 -10.82 -56.05 -12.37
N GLU A 103 -10.25 -55.42 -11.32
CA GLU A 103 -9.23 -56.05 -10.46
C GLU A 103 -9.76 -57.32 -9.78
N PHE A 104 -11.00 -57.28 -9.29
CA PHE A 104 -11.65 -58.44 -8.68
C PHE A 104 -11.73 -59.60 -9.69
N LEU A 105 -12.15 -59.33 -10.93
CA LEU A 105 -12.23 -60.36 -11.96
C LEU A 105 -10.86 -60.84 -12.45
N ASN A 106 -9.85 -59.97 -12.39
CA ASN A 106 -8.48 -60.31 -12.78
C ASN A 106 -7.72 -61.12 -11.70
N SER A 107 -8.20 -61.16 -10.46
CA SER A 107 -7.52 -61.80 -9.32
C SER A 107 -7.49 -63.35 -9.32
N GLY A 108 -7.60 -63.98 -10.49
CA GLY A 108 -7.66 -65.43 -10.72
C GLY A 108 -6.99 -65.87 -12.03
N SER A 109 -7.65 -66.74 -12.81
CA SER A 109 -7.14 -67.32 -14.08
C SER A 109 -7.35 -66.43 -15.33
N GLY A 110 -7.53 -65.12 -15.14
CA GLY A 110 -7.88 -64.15 -16.19
C GLY A 110 -9.40 -64.00 -16.40
N ILE A 111 -9.79 -62.95 -17.14
CA ILE A 111 -11.20 -62.57 -17.36
C ILE A 111 -11.76 -63.30 -18.60
N SER A 112 -12.90 -63.99 -18.46
CA SER A 112 -13.60 -64.65 -19.59
C SER A 112 -14.35 -63.65 -20.49
N GLU A 113 -14.69 -64.04 -21.73
CA GLU A 113 -15.46 -63.18 -22.66
C GLU A 113 -16.82 -62.75 -22.10
N LEU A 114 -17.48 -63.63 -21.33
CA LEU A 114 -18.75 -63.33 -20.66
C LEU A 114 -18.59 -62.29 -19.55
N GLU A 115 -17.49 -62.35 -18.80
CA GLU A 115 -17.16 -61.38 -17.75
C GLU A 115 -16.73 -60.03 -18.34
N HIS A 116 -15.96 -60.02 -19.43
CA HIS A 116 -15.64 -58.80 -20.15
C HIS A 116 -16.92 -58.10 -20.65
N GLY A 117 -17.83 -58.85 -21.29
CA GLY A 117 -19.13 -58.33 -21.72
C GLY A 117 -19.99 -57.81 -20.56
N PHE A 118 -19.88 -58.42 -19.38
CA PHE A 118 -20.55 -57.93 -18.17
C PHE A 118 -20.01 -56.58 -17.71
N VAL A 119 -18.68 -56.44 -17.55
CA VAL A 119 -18.07 -55.18 -17.08
C VAL A 119 -18.32 -54.05 -18.09
N LEU A 120 -18.26 -54.35 -19.39
CA LEU A 120 -18.57 -53.38 -20.43
C LEU A 120 -20.01 -52.85 -20.30
N ASN A 121 -21.00 -53.73 -20.09
CA ASN A 121 -22.39 -53.31 -19.89
C ASN A 121 -22.57 -52.48 -18.61
N VAL A 122 -21.87 -52.83 -17.53
CA VAL A 122 -21.89 -52.05 -16.27
C VAL A 122 -21.28 -50.66 -16.50
N SER A 123 -20.12 -50.59 -17.15
CA SER A 123 -19.45 -49.34 -17.54
C SER A 123 -20.36 -48.41 -18.34
N GLN A 124 -21.02 -48.95 -19.38
CA GLN A 124 -21.96 -48.20 -20.21
C GLN A 124 -23.17 -47.68 -19.41
N THR A 125 -23.67 -48.47 -18.46
CA THR A 125 -24.79 -48.06 -17.61
C THR A 125 -24.40 -46.96 -16.62
N LEU A 126 -23.14 -46.94 -16.20
CA LEU A 126 -22.56 -45.90 -15.35
C LEU A 126 -22.15 -44.65 -16.15
N ASN A 127 -22.47 -44.60 -17.45
CA ASN A 127 -22.11 -43.52 -18.37
C ASN A 127 -20.59 -43.26 -18.46
N ILE A 128 -19.77 -44.30 -18.32
CA ILE A 128 -18.32 -44.20 -18.59
C ILE A 128 -18.11 -44.31 -20.10
N ARG A 129 -17.20 -43.50 -20.66
CA ARG A 129 -16.98 -43.50 -22.10
C ARG A 129 -16.31 -44.80 -22.55
N ASP A 130 -16.66 -45.32 -23.73
CA ASP A 130 -16.13 -46.59 -24.23
C ASP A 130 -14.60 -46.57 -24.43
N ASP A 131 -14.03 -45.42 -24.81
CA ASP A 131 -12.58 -45.23 -24.96
C ASP A 131 -11.87 -45.29 -23.61
N GLU A 132 -12.43 -44.63 -22.60
CA GLU A 132 -11.92 -44.62 -21.23
C GLU A 132 -12.00 -46.00 -20.57
N PHE A 133 -13.10 -46.73 -20.80
CA PHE A 133 -13.24 -48.11 -20.34
C PHE A 133 -12.16 -49.02 -20.94
N ARG A 134 -11.89 -48.90 -22.25
CA ARG A 134 -10.84 -49.69 -22.91
C ARG A 134 -9.47 -49.41 -22.31
N LEU A 135 -9.13 -48.14 -22.09
CA LEU A 135 -7.87 -47.75 -21.45
C LEU A 135 -7.72 -48.35 -20.05
N LEU A 136 -8.77 -48.25 -19.22
CA LEU A 136 -8.78 -48.85 -17.88
C LEU A 136 -8.65 -50.38 -17.92
N TYR A 137 -9.40 -51.03 -18.82
CA TYR A 137 -9.37 -52.48 -18.97
C TYR A 137 -8.00 -52.98 -19.42
N ASP A 138 -7.43 -52.37 -20.47
CA ASP A 138 -6.12 -52.72 -21.01
C ASP A 138 -5.02 -52.47 -19.97
N PHE A 139 -5.09 -51.38 -19.22
CA PHE A 139 -4.12 -51.05 -18.16
C PHE A 139 -4.13 -52.03 -17.00
N ILE A 140 -5.30 -52.56 -16.60
CA ILE A 140 -5.43 -53.49 -15.47
C ILE A 140 -5.15 -54.95 -15.88
N VAL A 141 -5.61 -55.38 -17.06
CA VAL A 141 -5.64 -56.79 -17.46
C VAL A 141 -4.38 -57.21 -18.21
N LEU A 142 -3.82 -56.34 -19.06
CA LEU A 142 -2.62 -56.69 -19.83
C LEU A 142 -1.38 -56.66 -18.93
N PRO A 143 -0.38 -57.54 -19.15
CA PRO A 143 0.93 -57.40 -18.52
C PRO A 143 1.53 -56.02 -18.79
N LEU A 144 2.29 -55.46 -17.84
CA LEU A 144 2.96 -54.15 -17.95
C LEU A 144 3.72 -53.98 -19.27
N GLU A 145 4.33 -55.04 -19.79
CA GLU A 145 5.09 -55.00 -21.05
C GLU A 145 4.25 -54.86 -22.32
N LYS A 146 2.94 -55.14 -22.23
CA LYS A 146 1.99 -55.17 -23.34
C LYS A 146 0.93 -54.07 -23.24
N THR A 147 1.05 -53.15 -22.28
CA THR A 147 0.13 -52.02 -22.19
C THR A 147 0.27 -51.12 -23.42
N PRO A 148 -0.84 -50.71 -24.05
CA PRO A 148 -0.79 -49.86 -25.24
C PRO A 148 -0.18 -48.50 -24.90
N LEU A 149 0.83 -48.09 -25.66
CA LEU A 149 1.46 -46.78 -25.54
C LEU A 149 0.50 -45.71 -26.11
N CYS A 150 0.09 -44.77 -25.27
CA CYS A 150 -0.78 -43.66 -25.64
C CYS A 150 -0.32 -42.37 -24.95
N ASP A 151 -0.83 -41.22 -25.39
CA ASP A 151 -0.50 -39.91 -24.79
C ASP A 151 -0.94 -39.79 -23.32
N GLN A 152 -1.77 -40.72 -22.84
CA GLN A 152 -2.30 -40.79 -21.48
C GLN A 152 -1.48 -41.74 -20.59
N LEU A 153 -0.46 -42.42 -21.12
CA LEU A 153 0.43 -43.31 -20.37
C LEU A 153 1.81 -42.68 -20.20
N LEU A 154 2.31 -42.66 -18.96
CA LEU A 154 3.68 -42.29 -18.61
C LEU A 154 4.42 -43.52 -18.11
N ILE A 155 5.60 -43.77 -18.68
CA ILE A 155 6.51 -44.81 -18.22
C ILE A 155 7.63 -44.15 -17.42
N ILE A 156 7.86 -44.65 -16.21
CA ILE A 156 8.92 -44.20 -15.31
C ILE A 156 9.88 -45.37 -15.10
N SER A 157 11.13 -45.19 -15.53
CA SER A 157 12.19 -46.22 -15.43
C SER A 157 13.58 -45.59 -15.58
N GLU A 158 14.62 -46.32 -15.17
CA GLU A 158 16.02 -45.98 -15.44
C GLU A 158 16.41 -46.28 -16.90
N ASN A 159 15.78 -47.27 -17.54
CA ASN A 159 16.21 -47.78 -18.84
C ASN A 159 15.40 -47.17 -20.01
N GLU A 160 16.06 -46.35 -20.82
CA GLU A 160 15.44 -45.55 -21.89
C GLU A 160 14.96 -46.38 -23.11
N GLN A 161 15.23 -47.69 -23.15
CA GLN A 161 15.01 -48.54 -24.34
C GLN A 161 13.55 -48.60 -24.85
N ARG A 162 12.55 -48.25 -24.03
CA ARG A 162 11.12 -48.17 -24.42
C ARG A 162 10.61 -46.73 -24.67
N ALA A 163 11.44 -45.70 -24.55
CA ALA A 163 11.04 -44.30 -24.65
C ALA A 163 10.61 -43.85 -26.06
N ALA A 164 10.86 -44.65 -27.11
CA ALA A 164 10.67 -44.24 -28.50
C ALA A 164 9.19 -44.08 -28.95
N GLN A 165 8.20 -44.48 -28.14
CA GLN A 165 6.79 -44.55 -28.57
C GLN A 165 5.75 -44.05 -27.53
N GLY A 166 6.14 -43.40 -26.42
CA GLY A 166 5.22 -42.87 -25.40
C GLY A 166 5.85 -41.79 -24.49
N ARG A 167 5.09 -41.23 -23.52
CA ARG A 167 5.66 -40.28 -22.54
C ARG A 167 6.57 -41.03 -21.57
N PHE A 168 7.76 -40.50 -21.34
CA PHE A 168 8.79 -41.14 -20.51
C PHE A 168 9.36 -40.16 -19.49
N LEU A 169 9.54 -40.61 -18.25
CA LEU A 169 10.22 -39.89 -17.19
C LEU A 169 11.37 -40.74 -16.67
N MET A 170 12.59 -40.24 -16.81
CA MET A 170 13.78 -40.90 -16.28
C MET A 170 13.79 -40.76 -14.76
N TRP A 171 13.91 -41.88 -14.05
CA TRP A 171 14.08 -41.90 -12.60
C TRP A 171 15.25 -42.80 -12.23
N ASP A 172 16.34 -42.19 -11.78
CA ASP A 172 17.58 -42.91 -11.47
C ASP A 172 17.41 -43.85 -10.27
N ASP A 173 18.19 -44.94 -10.20
CA ASP A 173 18.22 -45.89 -9.08
C ASP A 173 16.88 -46.60 -8.77
N ILE A 174 16.11 -46.95 -9.80
CA ILE A 174 14.89 -47.78 -9.68
C ILE A 174 15.04 -49.12 -10.41
N GLU A 175 14.82 -50.22 -9.70
CA GLU A 175 14.80 -51.58 -10.27
C GLU A 175 13.43 -51.92 -10.90
N ALA A 176 12.37 -51.22 -10.49
CA ALA A 176 11.00 -51.37 -10.98
C ALA A 176 10.69 -50.50 -12.21
N GLU A 177 9.80 -50.99 -13.08
CA GLU A 177 9.15 -50.19 -14.13
C GLU A 177 7.78 -49.73 -13.58
N VAL A 178 7.56 -48.41 -13.51
CA VAL A 178 6.30 -47.83 -13.01
C VAL A 178 5.55 -47.24 -14.19
N HIS A 179 4.31 -47.68 -14.38
CA HIS A 179 3.40 -47.17 -15.39
C HIS A 179 2.34 -46.31 -14.70
N VAL A 180 2.13 -45.10 -15.21
CA VAL A 180 1.09 -44.20 -14.72
C VAL A 180 0.12 -43.87 -15.86
N LEU A 181 -1.16 -44.13 -15.65
CA LEU A 181 -2.24 -43.78 -16.57
C LEU A 181 -2.95 -42.51 -16.07
N TYR A 182 -3.11 -41.54 -16.96
CA TYR A 182 -3.87 -40.31 -16.74
C TYR A 182 -5.24 -40.39 -17.42
N LEU A 183 -6.31 -40.21 -16.66
CA LEU A 183 -7.65 -40.07 -17.22
C LEU A 183 -7.93 -38.59 -17.53
N GLU A 184 -8.44 -38.26 -18.71
CA GLU A 184 -8.77 -36.88 -19.06
C GLU A 184 -10.13 -36.43 -18.51
N SER A 185 -11.05 -37.38 -18.33
CA SER A 185 -12.43 -37.13 -17.85
C SER A 185 -12.45 -36.68 -16.38
N LEU A 186 -11.44 -37.09 -15.62
CA LEU A 186 -11.21 -36.85 -14.20
C LEU A 186 -9.70 -36.76 -14.02
N PRO A 187 -9.14 -35.76 -13.32
CA PRO A 187 -7.70 -35.63 -13.10
C PRO A 187 -7.15 -36.70 -12.14
N LEU A 188 -7.28 -37.96 -12.54
CA LEU A 188 -6.97 -39.16 -11.78
C LEU A 188 -5.73 -39.80 -12.41
N LEU A 189 -4.74 -40.05 -11.57
CA LEU A 189 -3.54 -40.79 -11.93
C LEU A 189 -3.62 -42.18 -11.31
N LEU A 190 -3.49 -43.20 -12.15
CA LEU A 190 -3.50 -44.61 -11.75
C LEU A 190 -2.10 -45.18 -11.96
N MET A 191 -1.52 -45.71 -10.91
CA MET A 191 -0.15 -46.25 -10.91
C MET A 191 -0.19 -47.78 -10.83
N ARG A 192 0.64 -48.43 -11.63
CA ARG A 192 0.97 -49.85 -11.52
C ARG A 192 2.47 -50.04 -11.63
N CYS A 193 3.07 -50.89 -10.82
CA CYS A 193 4.52 -51.13 -10.84
C CYS A 193 4.86 -52.61 -11.05
N SER A 194 6.01 -52.84 -11.68
CA SER A 194 6.64 -54.17 -11.70
C SER A 194 7.13 -54.54 -10.29
N ARG A 195 7.56 -55.80 -10.13
CA ARG A 195 7.87 -56.37 -8.82
C ARG A 195 9.16 -55.77 -8.24
N ASP A 196 9.02 -54.88 -7.27
CA ASP A 196 10.11 -54.33 -6.44
C ASP A 196 9.68 -54.31 -4.97
N ALA A 197 10.53 -54.86 -4.10
CA ALA A 197 10.26 -54.97 -2.66
C ALA A 197 10.51 -53.65 -1.89
N ASN A 198 11.12 -52.64 -2.52
CA ASN A 198 11.55 -51.42 -1.84
C ASN A 198 10.77 -50.16 -2.26
N LEU A 199 9.85 -50.27 -3.22
CA LEU A 199 9.05 -49.13 -3.66
C LEU A 199 7.98 -48.80 -2.61
N THR A 200 7.92 -47.53 -2.22
CA THR A 200 6.90 -47.04 -1.29
C THR A 200 6.08 -45.91 -1.90
N LEU A 201 4.78 -45.91 -1.62
CA LEU A 201 3.83 -44.84 -1.95
C LEU A 201 3.37 -44.25 -0.62
N ASN A 202 3.63 -42.96 -0.38
CA ASN A 202 3.30 -42.28 0.88
C ASN A 202 3.88 -43.00 2.13
N GLY A 203 5.05 -43.64 1.96
CA GLY A 203 5.71 -44.43 3.00
C GLY A 203 5.16 -45.84 3.24
N GLN A 204 4.15 -46.28 2.48
CA GLN A 204 3.63 -47.66 2.51
C GLN A 204 4.20 -48.49 1.37
N LEU A 205 4.49 -49.76 1.62
CA LEU A 205 5.05 -50.67 0.60
C LEU A 205 4.04 -50.91 -0.53
N VAL A 206 4.46 -50.69 -1.77
CA VAL A 206 3.60 -50.86 -2.94
C VAL A 206 3.50 -52.35 -3.29
N SER A 207 2.27 -52.86 -3.43
CA SER A 207 2.05 -54.21 -3.94
C SER A 207 2.22 -54.23 -5.47
N ALA A 208 2.98 -55.21 -5.97
CA ALA A 208 3.23 -55.37 -7.40
C ALA A 208 1.95 -55.74 -8.18
N ASP A 209 1.83 -55.23 -9.40
CA ASP A 209 0.74 -55.53 -10.36
C ASP A 209 -0.69 -55.22 -9.86
N THR A 210 -0.82 -54.42 -8.80
CA THR A 210 -2.10 -53.85 -8.33
C THR A 210 -2.18 -52.36 -8.68
N VAL A 211 -3.37 -51.86 -8.96
CA VAL A 211 -3.56 -50.44 -9.27
C VAL A 211 -3.62 -49.63 -7.99
N HIS A 212 -2.78 -48.61 -7.91
CA HIS A 212 -2.75 -47.63 -6.84
C HIS A 212 -3.22 -46.28 -7.36
N VAL A 213 -4.13 -45.64 -6.65
CA VAL A 213 -4.61 -44.31 -7.00
C VAL A 213 -3.65 -43.27 -6.43
N LEU A 214 -3.07 -42.43 -7.29
CA LEU A 214 -2.25 -41.31 -6.88
C LEU A 214 -3.15 -40.10 -6.61
N HIS A 215 -3.21 -39.69 -5.35
CA HIS A 215 -3.90 -38.47 -4.92
C HIS A 215 -2.95 -37.26 -4.93
N PRO A 216 -3.45 -36.02 -5.06
CA PRO A 216 -2.64 -34.82 -4.84
C PRO A 216 -1.89 -34.89 -3.49
N GLY A 217 -0.58 -34.67 -3.54
CA GLY A 217 0.30 -34.85 -2.37
C GLY A 217 0.94 -36.24 -2.26
N SER A 218 0.63 -37.16 -3.17
CA SER A 218 1.29 -38.48 -3.15
C SER A 218 2.76 -38.38 -3.55
N SER A 219 3.61 -39.18 -2.91
CA SER A 219 5.02 -39.33 -3.24
C SER A 219 5.38 -40.80 -3.45
N ILE A 220 6.12 -41.08 -4.52
CA ILE A 220 6.68 -42.40 -4.83
C ILE A 220 8.17 -42.34 -4.50
N ARG A 221 8.66 -43.33 -3.75
CA ARG A 221 10.05 -43.41 -3.30
C ARG A 221 10.65 -44.79 -3.54
N SER A 222 11.89 -44.81 -4.01
CA SER A 222 12.82 -45.93 -3.91
C SER A 222 13.92 -45.57 -2.89
N ARG A 223 14.63 -46.56 -2.35
CA ARG A 223 15.61 -46.40 -1.26
C ARG A 223 16.80 -45.49 -1.59
N ARG A 224 17.08 -45.24 -2.87
CA ARG A 224 18.30 -44.54 -3.35
C ARG A 224 18.01 -43.32 -4.24
N SER A 225 16.79 -43.18 -4.74
CA SER A 225 16.41 -42.14 -5.70
C SER A 225 15.73 -40.94 -5.02
N ASP A 226 15.62 -39.80 -5.72
CA ASP A 226 14.83 -38.66 -5.24
C ASP A 226 13.33 -39.01 -5.25
N PRO A 227 12.52 -38.51 -4.29
CA PRO A 227 11.08 -38.74 -4.31
C PRO A 227 10.45 -38.14 -5.57
N LEU A 228 9.58 -38.92 -6.22
CA LEU A 228 8.71 -38.44 -7.31
C LEU A 228 7.37 -38.02 -6.73
N PHE A 229 7.03 -36.75 -6.87
CA PHE A 229 5.76 -36.22 -6.39
C PHE A 229 4.66 -36.32 -7.45
N TYR A 230 3.42 -36.32 -7.00
CA TYR A 230 2.24 -36.21 -7.86
C TYR A 230 2.37 -35.05 -8.88
N SER A 231 2.92 -33.92 -8.45
CA SER A 231 3.17 -32.72 -9.27
C SER A 231 4.15 -32.99 -10.42
N ASP A 232 5.23 -33.72 -10.16
CA ASP A 232 6.22 -34.12 -11.17
C ASP A 232 5.56 -35.01 -12.24
N ILE A 233 4.75 -35.98 -11.81
CA ILE A 233 4.06 -36.94 -12.68
C ILE A 233 2.97 -36.26 -13.52
N ILE A 234 2.10 -35.45 -12.90
CA ILE A 234 0.98 -34.80 -13.60
C ILE A 234 1.49 -33.75 -14.60
N SER A 235 2.61 -33.08 -14.31
CA SER A 235 3.21 -32.10 -15.22
C SER A 235 3.62 -32.72 -16.55
N CYS A 236 4.03 -33.99 -16.55
CA CYS A 236 4.36 -34.75 -17.76
C CYS A 236 3.15 -34.93 -18.67
N PHE A 237 1.92 -34.97 -18.13
CA PHE A 237 0.67 -35.08 -18.88
C PHE A 237 0.12 -33.71 -19.35
N LEU A 238 0.33 -32.68 -18.54
CA LEU A 238 -0.18 -31.32 -18.75
C LEU A 238 0.74 -30.43 -19.61
N SER A 239 1.76 -31.02 -20.25
CA SER A 239 2.86 -30.40 -21.01
C SER A 239 2.48 -29.50 -22.22
N CYS A 240 1.26 -28.98 -22.27
CA CYS A 240 0.87 -27.81 -23.07
C CYS A 240 1.20 -26.46 -22.41
N VAL A 241 1.63 -26.40 -21.14
CA VAL A 241 1.98 -25.12 -20.49
C VAL A 241 3.48 -24.84 -20.61
N SER A 242 3.80 -24.02 -21.60
CA SER A 242 5.11 -23.48 -21.97
C SER A 242 5.76 -22.61 -20.87
N GLU A 243 6.37 -23.20 -19.84
CA GLU A 243 7.40 -22.53 -19.03
C GLU A 243 8.62 -23.45 -18.87
N GLN A 244 9.81 -22.94 -19.20
CA GLN A 244 11.05 -23.68 -19.00
C GLN A 244 11.27 -23.93 -17.50
N PRO A 245 11.62 -25.15 -17.06
CA PRO A 245 11.88 -25.41 -15.66
C PRO A 245 13.06 -24.56 -15.17
N PHE A 246 12.96 -24.05 -13.94
CA PHE A 246 14.01 -23.25 -13.31
C PHE A 246 14.29 -23.73 -11.89
N THR A 247 15.49 -23.46 -11.41
CA THR A 247 15.94 -23.83 -10.06
C THR A 247 16.14 -22.58 -9.22
N PHE A 248 15.61 -22.61 -7.99
CA PHE A 248 15.78 -21.58 -6.96
C PHE A 248 16.68 -22.13 -5.86
N GLU A 249 17.79 -21.44 -5.61
CA GLU A 249 18.89 -21.90 -4.76
C GLU A 249 19.18 -20.90 -3.66
N VAL A 250 19.46 -21.43 -2.48
CA VAL A 250 19.88 -20.69 -1.30
C VAL A 250 21.15 -21.34 -0.78
N ASP A 251 22.21 -20.54 -0.66
CA ASP A 251 23.52 -21.00 -0.25
C ASP A 251 24.03 -20.18 0.94
N ASP A 252 24.23 -20.85 2.08
CA ASP A 252 24.73 -20.32 3.35
C ASP A 252 24.06 -18.99 3.79
N LEU A 253 22.76 -18.87 3.53
CA LEU A 253 22.02 -17.64 3.76
C LEU A 253 21.96 -17.31 5.25
N SER A 254 22.46 -16.14 5.63
CA SER A 254 22.47 -15.66 7.01
C SER A 254 22.09 -14.20 7.12
N TYR A 255 21.51 -13.82 8.26
CA TYR A 255 21.05 -12.45 8.49
C TYR A 255 21.19 -12.00 9.93
N ILE A 256 21.73 -10.79 10.12
CA ILE A 256 21.88 -10.13 11.41
C ILE A 256 21.05 -8.85 11.40
N PHE A 257 20.18 -8.68 12.40
CA PHE A 257 19.38 -7.48 12.54
C PHE A 257 20.27 -6.26 12.82
N ARG A 258 19.79 -5.06 12.47
CA ARG A 258 20.49 -3.79 12.78
C ARG A 258 20.85 -3.60 14.27
N LYS A 259 20.13 -4.28 15.17
CA LYS A 259 20.39 -4.28 16.62
C LYS A 259 21.54 -5.22 17.06
N GLY A 260 22.10 -6.02 16.15
CA GLY A 260 23.17 -6.98 16.42
C GLY A 260 22.71 -8.42 16.67
N ASN A 261 21.42 -8.64 16.93
CA ASN A 261 20.88 -9.99 17.14
C ASN A 261 20.88 -10.78 15.82
N VAL A 262 21.30 -12.04 15.88
CA VAL A 262 21.18 -12.97 14.75
C VAL A 262 19.71 -13.19 14.45
N GLY A 263 19.32 -12.97 13.20
CA GLY A 263 17.95 -13.18 12.73
C GLY A 263 17.75 -14.50 12.01
N LEU A 264 18.78 -14.96 11.27
CA LEU A 264 18.83 -16.29 10.67
C LEU A 264 20.27 -16.81 10.71
N HIS A 265 20.40 -18.08 11.09
CA HIS A 265 21.64 -18.84 10.99
C HIS A 265 21.85 -19.34 9.55
N PRO A 266 23.10 -19.63 9.14
CA PRO A 266 23.41 -20.11 7.80
C PRO A 266 22.52 -21.29 7.39
N MET A 267 21.90 -21.21 6.23
CA MET A 267 21.04 -22.29 5.71
C MET A 267 21.18 -22.43 4.21
N SER A 268 21.12 -23.68 3.75
CA SER A 268 21.26 -24.03 2.33
C SER A 268 20.16 -25.01 1.90
N PHE A 269 19.46 -24.66 0.84
CA PHE A 269 18.44 -25.50 0.21
C PHE A 269 18.23 -25.11 -1.24
N ALA A 270 17.71 -26.04 -2.03
CA ALA A 270 17.32 -25.79 -3.42
C ALA A 270 15.91 -26.32 -3.67
N THR A 271 15.21 -25.71 -4.62
CA THR A 271 13.88 -26.13 -5.06
C THR A 271 13.69 -25.84 -6.55
N ARG A 272 12.81 -26.58 -7.20
CA ARG A 272 12.53 -26.46 -8.64
C ARG A 272 11.17 -25.82 -8.88
N SER A 273 11.00 -25.20 -10.04
CA SER A 273 9.71 -24.73 -10.55
C SER A 273 8.64 -25.81 -10.47
N GLY A 274 7.40 -25.41 -10.18
CA GLY A 274 6.27 -26.34 -10.06
C GLY A 274 6.08 -26.99 -8.69
N ARG A 275 6.86 -26.58 -7.68
CA ARG A 275 6.73 -27.05 -6.29
C ARG A 275 6.01 -26.06 -5.38
N LEU A 276 5.22 -26.61 -4.45
CA LEU A 276 4.60 -25.90 -3.33
C LEU A 276 5.44 -26.15 -2.06
N VAL A 277 6.17 -25.13 -1.62
CA VAL A 277 7.06 -25.20 -0.45
C VAL A 277 6.36 -24.62 0.79
N GLY A 278 6.16 -25.44 1.81
CA GLY A 278 5.64 -25.02 3.11
C GLY A 278 6.76 -24.56 4.05
N VAL A 279 6.55 -23.47 4.77
CA VAL A 279 7.46 -22.96 5.82
C VAL A 279 6.70 -22.94 7.16
N ILE A 280 7.14 -23.75 8.11
CA ILE A 280 6.52 -23.91 9.43
C ILE A 280 7.53 -23.57 10.53
N GLY A 281 7.03 -23.09 11.66
CA GLY A 281 7.83 -22.75 12.84
C GLY A 281 7.02 -21.93 13.83
N ASP A 282 7.50 -21.80 15.06
CA ASP A 282 6.82 -20.99 16.08
C ASP A 282 6.85 -19.48 15.76
N SER A 283 6.04 -18.71 16.47
CA SER A 283 6.14 -17.25 16.45
C SER A 283 7.54 -16.80 16.89
N GLY A 284 8.18 -15.96 16.08
CA GLY A 284 9.55 -15.50 16.32
C GLY A 284 10.67 -16.43 15.81
N ALA A 285 10.35 -17.54 15.14
CA ALA A 285 11.35 -18.45 14.53
C ALA A 285 12.07 -17.88 13.30
N GLY A 286 11.74 -16.67 12.84
CA GLY A 286 12.38 -16.03 11.67
C GLY A 286 11.69 -16.27 10.32
N LYS A 287 10.50 -16.87 10.27
CA LYS A 287 9.72 -17.16 9.04
C LYS A 287 9.56 -15.97 8.09
N THR A 288 8.99 -14.87 8.58
CA THR A 288 8.83 -13.63 7.79
C THR A 288 10.18 -13.01 7.42
N THR A 289 11.21 -13.18 8.24
CA THR A 289 12.57 -12.72 7.92
C THR A 289 13.16 -13.52 6.76
N LEU A 290 12.96 -14.84 6.74
CA LEU A 290 13.34 -15.71 5.63
C LEU A 290 12.63 -15.29 4.35
N ILE A 291 11.30 -15.17 4.34
CA ILE A 291 10.55 -14.70 3.16
C ILE A 291 11.10 -13.37 2.64
N ASN A 292 11.34 -12.38 3.52
CA ASN A 292 11.81 -11.07 3.08
C ASN A 292 13.22 -11.10 2.49
N LEU A 293 14.08 -12.04 2.89
CA LEU A 293 15.37 -12.29 2.27
C LEU A 293 15.20 -12.97 0.92
N LEU A 294 14.41 -14.05 0.85
CA LEU A 294 14.14 -14.78 -0.40
C LEU A 294 13.42 -13.93 -1.46
N CYS A 295 12.71 -12.88 -1.04
CA CYS A 295 12.07 -11.89 -1.92
C CYS A 295 13.00 -10.76 -2.38
N GLY A 296 14.19 -10.62 -1.79
CA GLY A 296 15.12 -9.53 -2.10
C GLY A 296 14.81 -8.19 -1.41
N ILE A 297 13.87 -8.15 -0.45
CA ILE A 297 13.58 -6.94 0.33
C ILE A 297 14.72 -6.65 1.31
N TYR A 298 15.17 -7.68 2.02
CA TYR A 298 16.33 -7.60 2.91
C TYR A 298 17.59 -8.02 2.17
N LYS A 299 18.70 -7.36 2.49
CA LYS A 299 20.01 -7.80 2.02
C LYS A 299 20.57 -8.82 3.01
N PRO A 300 21.07 -9.96 2.53
CA PRO A 300 21.70 -10.96 3.39
C PRO A 300 22.96 -10.39 4.05
N SER A 301 23.27 -10.87 5.25
CA SER A 301 24.54 -10.57 5.93
C SER A 301 25.67 -11.49 5.44
N GLY A 302 25.32 -12.70 4.98
CA GLY A 302 26.20 -13.66 4.32
C GLY A 302 25.38 -14.65 3.48
N GLY A 303 26.05 -15.37 2.58
CA GLY A 303 25.42 -16.28 1.62
C GLY A 303 24.85 -15.59 0.39
N SER A 304 24.12 -16.37 -0.42
CA SER A 304 23.46 -15.90 -1.66
C SER A 304 22.15 -16.62 -1.93
N VAL A 305 21.29 -15.97 -2.71
CA VAL A 305 20.05 -16.54 -3.25
C VAL A 305 20.09 -16.41 -4.77
N SER A 306 20.00 -17.51 -5.51
CA SER A 306 20.13 -17.55 -6.96
C SER A 306 18.93 -18.19 -7.65
N ILE A 307 18.60 -17.70 -8.85
CA ILE A 307 17.65 -18.32 -9.78
C ILE A 307 18.42 -18.68 -11.04
N ASN A 308 18.48 -19.96 -11.40
CA ASN A 308 19.32 -20.48 -12.50
C ASN A 308 20.77 -19.97 -12.42
N GLY A 309 21.34 -19.91 -11.21
CA GLY A 309 22.69 -19.41 -10.94
C GLY A 309 22.86 -17.88 -10.95
N ILE A 310 21.80 -17.08 -11.15
CA ILE A 310 21.86 -15.61 -11.08
C ILE A 310 21.47 -15.15 -9.67
N ASP A 311 22.43 -14.55 -8.96
CA ASP A 311 22.21 -13.98 -7.62
C ASP A 311 21.25 -12.78 -7.66
N MET A 312 20.12 -12.89 -6.95
CA MET A 312 19.05 -11.91 -6.96
C MET A 312 19.38 -10.63 -6.18
N HIS A 313 20.29 -10.68 -5.21
CA HIS A 313 20.68 -9.52 -4.41
C HIS A 313 21.79 -8.72 -5.07
N ARG A 314 22.66 -9.38 -5.83
CA ARG A 314 23.72 -8.73 -6.64
C ARG A 314 23.21 -8.19 -7.96
N HIS A 315 22.23 -8.88 -8.57
CA HIS A 315 21.66 -8.51 -9.87
C HIS A 315 20.13 -8.34 -9.82
N PRO A 316 19.61 -7.42 -9.00
CA PRO A 316 18.16 -7.25 -8.82
C PRO A 316 17.43 -6.86 -10.11
N ASP A 317 18.10 -6.17 -11.03
CA ASP A 317 17.51 -5.75 -12.31
C ASP A 317 17.19 -6.93 -13.25
N LYS A 318 17.95 -8.03 -13.16
CA LYS A 318 17.74 -9.24 -13.99
C LYS A 318 16.57 -10.09 -13.51
N VAL A 319 16.29 -10.06 -12.21
CA VAL A 319 15.23 -10.86 -11.55
C VAL A 319 13.93 -10.05 -11.40
N LYS A 320 13.93 -8.79 -11.82
CA LYS A 320 12.80 -7.88 -11.67
C LYS A 320 11.55 -8.44 -12.33
N GLY A 321 10.50 -8.60 -11.53
CA GLY A 321 9.20 -9.08 -12.00
C GLY A 321 9.01 -10.61 -11.96
N LEU A 322 10.07 -11.37 -11.69
CA LEU A 322 9.98 -12.82 -11.51
C LEU A 322 9.40 -13.23 -10.16
N VAL A 323 9.60 -12.38 -9.15
CA VAL A 323 9.20 -12.62 -7.76
C VAL A 323 7.98 -11.78 -7.40
N GLY A 324 6.94 -12.43 -6.85
CA GLY A 324 5.77 -11.81 -6.24
C GLY A 324 5.69 -12.10 -4.74
N LEU A 325 5.11 -11.17 -3.97
CA LEU A 325 4.94 -11.30 -2.52
C LEU A 325 3.52 -10.93 -2.10
N VAL A 326 2.82 -11.88 -1.49
CA VAL A 326 1.53 -11.65 -0.83
C VAL A 326 1.78 -11.51 0.67
N SER A 327 1.55 -10.31 1.21
CA SER A 327 1.68 -10.05 2.64
C SER A 327 0.56 -10.69 3.47
N GLN A 328 0.82 -10.86 4.77
CA GLN A 328 -0.19 -11.28 5.76
C GLN A 328 -1.38 -10.31 5.76
N ASP A 329 -1.11 -9.00 5.85
CA ASP A 329 -2.11 -7.94 5.74
C ASP A 329 -2.75 -7.89 4.34
N ASP A 330 -4.07 -7.74 4.29
CA ASP A 330 -4.82 -7.53 3.05
C ASP A 330 -4.78 -6.07 2.60
N LEU A 331 -3.81 -5.76 1.73
CA LEU A 331 -3.52 -4.40 1.26
C LEU A 331 -4.40 -3.99 0.07
N LEU A 332 -5.70 -3.81 0.33
CA LEU A 332 -6.71 -3.50 -0.70
C LEU A 332 -7.21 -2.07 -0.56
N MET A 333 -7.61 -1.46 -1.69
CA MET A 333 -8.33 -0.19 -1.68
C MET A 333 -9.80 -0.46 -1.35
N GLU A 334 -10.21 -0.07 -0.15
CA GLU A 334 -11.48 -0.43 0.47
C GLU A 334 -12.71 0.18 -0.23
N ASP A 335 -12.57 1.41 -0.74
CA ASP A 335 -13.65 2.14 -1.41
C ASP A 335 -13.92 1.66 -2.85
N LEU A 336 -12.96 0.94 -3.45
CA LEU A 336 -13.04 0.44 -4.82
C LEU A 336 -13.74 -0.93 -4.89
N THR A 337 -14.22 -1.30 -6.09
CA THR A 337 -14.72 -2.67 -6.31
C THR A 337 -13.59 -3.70 -6.39
N VAL A 338 -13.95 -4.97 -6.27
CA VAL A 338 -13.08 -6.12 -6.56
C VAL A 338 -12.45 -5.98 -7.97
N TYR A 339 -13.25 -5.67 -8.98
CA TYR A 339 -12.77 -5.43 -10.35
C TYR A 339 -11.81 -4.24 -10.43
N GLN A 340 -12.13 -3.12 -9.79
CA GLN A 340 -11.33 -1.89 -9.88
C GLN A 340 -9.96 -2.02 -9.23
N ASN A 341 -9.87 -2.73 -8.11
CA ASN A 341 -8.59 -3.03 -7.47
C ASN A 341 -7.65 -3.72 -8.46
N LEU A 342 -8.14 -4.75 -9.15
CA LEU A 342 -7.38 -5.48 -10.17
C LEU A 342 -7.13 -4.65 -11.43
N TYR A 343 -8.15 -3.94 -11.92
CA TYR A 343 -8.05 -3.13 -13.14
C TYR A 343 -6.97 -2.05 -13.03
N TYR A 344 -6.96 -1.27 -11.94
CA TYR A 344 -5.93 -0.24 -11.76
C TYR A 344 -4.55 -0.82 -11.52
N ASN A 345 -4.44 -1.96 -10.81
CA ASN A 345 -3.17 -2.65 -10.67
C ASN A 345 -2.65 -3.16 -12.02
N ALA A 346 -3.51 -3.77 -12.84
CA ALA A 346 -3.17 -4.23 -14.19
C ALA A 346 -2.70 -3.08 -15.08
N ARG A 347 -3.34 -1.89 -15.03
CA ARG A 347 -2.88 -0.70 -15.77
C ARG A 347 -1.50 -0.20 -15.34
N LEU A 348 -1.10 -0.44 -14.10
CA LEU A 348 0.24 -0.12 -13.59
C LEU A 348 1.28 -1.20 -13.94
N CYS A 349 0.84 -2.41 -14.31
CA CYS A 349 1.72 -3.51 -14.70
C CYS A 349 1.90 -3.58 -16.23
N PHE A 350 0.87 -3.26 -17.02
CA PHE A 350 0.83 -3.46 -18.48
C PHE A 350 0.71 -2.14 -19.23
N GLY A 351 1.85 -1.46 -19.40
CA GLY A 351 1.96 -0.16 -20.03
C GLY A 351 1.87 -0.13 -21.55
N ASP A 352 2.06 -1.28 -22.21
CA ASP A 352 1.98 -1.41 -23.68
C ASP A 352 0.67 -2.04 -24.16
N TRP A 353 -0.18 -2.51 -23.24
CA TRP A 353 -1.43 -3.19 -23.59
C TRP A 353 -2.57 -2.20 -23.87
N SER A 354 -3.49 -2.62 -24.73
CA SER A 354 -4.76 -1.92 -24.97
C SER A 354 -5.69 -2.06 -23.76
N GLU A 355 -6.67 -1.16 -23.63
CA GLU A 355 -7.64 -1.27 -22.54
C GLU A 355 -8.45 -2.58 -22.63
N ASP A 356 -8.80 -3.05 -23.84
CA ASP A 356 -9.53 -4.32 -24.02
C ASP A 356 -8.71 -5.53 -23.52
N GLN A 357 -7.40 -5.56 -23.83
CA GLN A 357 -6.50 -6.62 -23.32
C GLN A 357 -6.42 -6.62 -21.80
N ILE A 358 -6.35 -5.45 -21.18
CA ILE A 358 -6.33 -5.30 -19.73
C ILE A 358 -7.65 -5.78 -19.12
N GLN A 359 -8.78 -5.40 -19.71
CA GLN A 359 -10.09 -5.82 -19.23
C GLN A 359 -10.29 -7.33 -19.33
N ASP A 360 -9.95 -7.93 -20.47
CA ASP A 360 -10.06 -9.37 -20.69
C ASP A 360 -9.18 -10.15 -19.72
N ARG A 361 -7.94 -9.69 -19.50
CA ARG A 361 -7.02 -10.29 -18.54
C ARG A 361 -7.56 -10.25 -17.11
N VAL A 362 -8.10 -9.11 -16.68
CA VAL A 362 -8.70 -8.95 -15.34
C VAL A 362 -9.91 -9.87 -15.17
N VAL A 363 -10.79 -9.92 -16.18
CA VAL A 363 -11.98 -10.77 -16.16
C VAL A 363 -11.61 -12.26 -16.12
N THR A 364 -10.63 -12.68 -16.92
CA THR A 364 -10.14 -14.05 -16.96
C THR A 364 -9.55 -14.46 -15.61
N LEU A 365 -8.73 -13.60 -15.00
CA LEU A 365 -8.18 -13.86 -13.66
C LEU A 365 -9.29 -13.95 -12.61
N LEU A 366 -10.26 -13.04 -12.62
CA LEU A 366 -11.40 -13.08 -11.70
C LEU A 366 -12.22 -14.36 -11.81
N ARG A 367 -12.41 -14.90 -13.04
CA ARG A 367 -13.07 -16.19 -13.24
C ARG A 367 -12.24 -17.34 -12.67
N SER A 368 -10.95 -17.37 -12.95
CA SER A 368 -10.05 -18.42 -12.44
C SER A 368 -9.99 -18.48 -10.90
N LEU A 369 -10.22 -17.34 -10.23
CA LEU A 369 -10.20 -17.25 -8.77
C LEU A 369 -11.60 -17.38 -8.12
N GLY A 370 -12.65 -17.58 -8.92
CA GLY A 370 -14.03 -17.63 -8.43
C GLY A 370 -14.52 -16.30 -7.83
N LEU A 371 -14.02 -15.16 -8.33
CA LEU A 371 -14.35 -13.81 -7.88
C LEU A 371 -15.21 -13.03 -8.90
N TYR A 372 -15.57 -13.64 -10.03
CA TYR A 372 -16.29 -12.97 -11.11
C TYR A 372 -17.69 -12.45 -10.69
N GLU A 373 -18.43 -13.22 -9.88
CA GLU A 373 -19.76 -12.82 -9.41
C GLU A 373 -19.73 -11.60 -8.49
N VAL A 374 -18.68 -11.49 -7.66
CA VAL A 374 -18.51 -10.38 -6.71
C VAL A 374 -17.75 -9.19 -7.31
N ARG A 375 -17.43 -9.20 -8.62
CA ARG A 375 -16.55 -8.21 -9.27
C ARG A 375 -17.00 -6.75 -9.09
N GLN A 376 -18.31 -6.50 -9.00
CA GLN A 376 -18.88 -5.16 -8.84
C GLN A 376 -19.11 -4.75 -7.39
N MET A 377 -18.94 -5.67 -6.44
CA MET A 377 -19.06 -5.37 -5.03
C MET A 377 -17.86 -4.51 -4.58
N LYS A 378 -18.13 -3.52 -3.72
CA LYS A 378 -17.07 -2.79 -3.02
C LYS A 378 -16.34 -3.75 -2.08
N VAL A 379 -15.04 -3.58 -1.90
CA VAL A 379 -14.25 -4.43 -1.00
C VAL A 379 -14.63 -4.17 0.46
N GLY A 380 -14.74 -2.90 0.86
CA GLY A 380 -15.04 -2.50 2.23
C GLY A 380 -13.86 -2.66 3.18
N SER A 381 -14.04 -2.16 4.41
CA SER A 381 -13.04 -2.27 5.47
C SER A 381 -13.17 -3.61 6.22
N PRO A 382 -12.15 -4.04 7.00
CA PRO A 382 -12.25 -5.24 7.83
C PRO A 382 -13.41 -5.22 8.83
N LEU A 383 -13.84 -4.02 9.25
CA LEU A 383 -14.96 -3.79 10.18
C LEU A 383 -16.31 -3.76 9.45
N PHE A 384 -16.35 -3.25 8.22
CA PHE A 384 -17.56 -3.17 7.38
C PHE A 384 -17.38 -4.07 6.14
N LYS A 385 -17.53 -5.37 6.35
CA LYS A 385 -17.28 -6.40 5.34
C LYS A 385 -18.39 -6.41 4.28
N ASN A 386 -18.04 -6.08 3.05
CA ASN A 386 -18.91 -6.25 1.89
C ASN A 386 -18.62 -7.57 1.15
N ILE A 387 -17.40 -8.09 1.24
CA ILE A 387 -16.98 -9.40 0.71
C ILE A 387 -16.50 -10.30 1.86
N SER A 388 -16.52 -11.63 1.66
CA SER A 388 -16.06 -12.58 2.68
C SER A 388 -14.53 -12.52 2.89
N GLY A 389 -14.03 -13.00 4.03
CA GLY A 389 -12.59 -13.04 4.32
C GLY A 389 -11.80 -13.84 3.27
N GLY A 390 -12.31 -15.02 2.89
CA GLY A 390 -11.70 -15.83 1.83
C GLY A 390 -11.73 -15.17 0.45
N GLN A 391 -12.78 -14.41 0.12
CA GLN A 391 -12.82 -13.61 -1.11
C GLN A 391 -11.80 -12.46 -1.08
N ARG A 392 -11.67 -11.80 0.06
CA ARG A 392 -10.68 -10.72 0.27
C ARG A 392 -9.26 -11.23 0.10
N LYS A 393 -8.94 -12.39 0.68
CA LYS A 393 -7.61 -13.00 0.55
C LYS A 393 -7.30 -13.44 -0.87
N ARG A 394 -8.28 -14.05 -1.57
CA ARG A 394 -8.15 -14.38 -3.00
C ARG A 394 -7.93 -13.14 -3.87
N LEU A 395 -8.60 -12.02 -3.58
CA LEU A 395 -8.36 -10.76 -4.28
C LEU A 395 -6.95 -10.21 -4.02
N ASN A 396 -6.45 -10.33 -2.78
CA ASN A 396 -5.09 -9.92 -2.43
C ASN A 396 -4.04 -10.76 -3.21
N ILE A 397 -4.26 -12.08 -3.30
CA ILE A 397 -3.46 -12.98 -4.14
C ILE A 397 -3.57 -12.57 -5.62
N ALA A 398 -4.77 -12.24 -6.10
CA ALA A 398 -5.02 -11.84 -7.49
C ALA A 398 -4.18 -10.62 -7.92
N LEU A 399 -4.00 -9.64 -7.03
CA LEU A 399 -3.21 -8.44 -7.29
C LEU A 399 -1.73 -8.73 -7.54
N GLU A 400 -1.24 -9.85 -7.04
CA GLU A 400 0.12 -10.34 -7.32
C GLU A 400 0.14 -11.22 -8.57
N LEU A 401 -0.85 -12.12 -8.72
CA LEU A 401 -0.96 -13.05 -9.85
C LEU A 401 -1.20 -12.38 -11.20
N ILE A 402 -1.80 -11.18 -11.22
CA ILE A 402 -2.05 -10.42 -12.44
C ILE A 402 -0.77 -10.17 -13.24
N ARG A 403 0.38 -10.10 -12.56
CA ARG A 403 1.72 -9.89 -13.13
C ARG A 403 2.37 -11.15 -13.69
N GLU A 404 1.78 -12.32 -13.42
CA GLU A 404 2.34 -13.64 -13.74
C GLU A 404 3.77 -13.85 -13.21
N PRO A 405 4.02 -13.68 -11.89
CA PRO A 405 5.33 -14.01 -11.34
C PRO A 405 5.58 -15.52 -11.47
N ALA A 406 6.83 -15.88 -11.77
CA ALA A 406 7.31 -17.26 -11.80
C ALA A 406 7.46 -17.84 -10.37
N ILE A 407 7.82 -16.98 -9.42
CA ILE A 407 8.00 -17.33 -8.00
C ILE A 407 7.06 -16.48 -7.16
N LEU A 408 6.23 -17.12 -6.34
CA LEU A 408 5.29 -16.44 -5.45
C LEU A 408 5.58 -16.79 -3.99
N PHE A 409 5.77 -15.78 -3.16
CA PHE A 409 5.89 -15.92 -1.71
C PHE A 409 4.59 -15.46 -1.05
N LEU A 410 4.07 -16.23 -0.10
CA LEU A 410 2.89 -15.86 0.67
C LEU A 410 3.17 -16.01 2.16
N ASP A 411 2.96 -14.92 2.90
CA ASP A 411 3.08 -14.91 4.35
C ASP A 411 1.69 -15.12 4.99
N GLU A 412 1.49 -16.28 5.62
CA GLU A 412 0.26 -16.69 6.29
C GLU A 412 -1.03 -16.48 5.47
N PRO A 413 -1.18 -17.13 4.29
CA PRO A 413 -2.35 -16.92 3.46
C PRO A 413 -3.65 -17.51 4.05
N THR A 414 -3.54 -18.42 5.02
CA THR A 414 -4.67 -19.11 5.66
C THR A 414 -5.11 -18.47 6.98
N SER A 415 -4.40 -17.43 7.45
CA SER A 415 -4.69 -16.78 8.73
C SER A 415 -6.03 -16.04 8.70
N GLY A 416 -6.86 -16.23 9.74
CA GLY A 416 -8.17 -15.61 9.86
C GLY A 416 -9.26 -16.17 8.93
N LEU A 417 -9.00 -17.30 8.25
CA LEU A 417 -9.96 -18.01 7.40
C LEU A 417 -10.59 -19.21 8.11
N SER A 418 -11.75 -19.66 7.61
CA SER A 418 -12.33 -20.95 7.99
C SER A 418 -11.49 -22.10 7.41
N SER A 419 -11.53 -23.30 8.00
CA SER A 419 -10.76 -24.44 7.50
C SER A 419 -11.02 -24.75 6.02
N ARG A 420 -12.29 -24.66 5.60
CA ARG A 420 -12.69 -24.87 4.20
C ARG A 420 -12.17 -23.77 3.27
N ASP A 421 -12.20 -22.51 3.70
CA ASP A 421 -11.66 -21.40 2.90
C ASP A 421 -10.13 -21.50 2.79
N SER A 422 -9.45 -21.94 3.84
CA SER A 422 -8.01 -22.21 3.84
C SER A 422 -7.65 -23.30 2.85
N GLU A 423 -8.38 -24.42 2.84
CA GLU A 423 -8.21 -25.50 1.86
C GLU A 423 -8.37 -24.99 0.43
N ASN A 424 -9.47 -24.27 0.14
CA ASN A 424 -9.70 -23.68 -1.19
C ASN A 424 -8.56 -22.75 -1.64
N VAL A 425 -7.95 -21.99 -0.71
CA VAL A 425 -6.81 -21.12 -1.03
C VAL A 425 -5.57 -21.93 -1.35
N ILE A 426 -5.27 -22.99 -0.59
CA ILE A 426 -4.09 -23.83 -0.85
C ILE A 426 -4.29 -24.66 -2.13
N ASP A 427 -5.49 -25.16 -2.40
CA ASP A 427 -5.82 -25.85 -3.65
C ASP A 427 -5.56 -24.96 -4.86
N LEU A 428 -6.01 -23.70 -4.80
CA LEU A 428 -5.70 -22.71 -5.82
C LEU A 428 -4.18 -22.51 -6.00
N LEU A 429 -3.40 -22.44 -4.92
CA LEU A 429 -1.95 -22.34 -5.02
C LEU A 429 -1.36 -23.61 -5.65
N LYS A 430 -1.88 -24.79 -5.31
CA LYS A 430 -1.44 -26.05 -5.91
C LYS A 430 -1.72 -26.07 -7.42
N GLU A 431 -2.89 -25.63 -7.85
CA GLU A 431 -3.21 -25.49 -9.29
C GLU A 431 -2.22 -24.56 -10.02
N LEU A 432 -1.74 -23.51 -9.36
CA LEU A 432 -0.73 -22.62 -9.93
C LEU A 432 0.65 -23.29 -10.01
N THR A 433 1.02 -24.13 -9.06
CA THR A 433 2.27 -24.90 -9.13
C THR A 433 2.26 -25.91 -10.27
N ILE A 434 1.11 -26.54 -10.53
CA ILE A 434 0.93 -27.44 -11.67
C ILE A 434 1.16 -26.73 -13.02
N LYS A 435 0.95 -25.40 -13.07
CA LYS A 435 1.24 -24.55 -14.24
C LYS A 435 2.70 -24.11 -14.35
N GLY A 436 3.61 -24.67 -13.54
CA GLY A 436 5.06 -24.38 -13.57
C GLY A 436 5.54 -23.37 -12.54
N LYS A 437 4.65 -22.77 -11.73
CA LYS A 437 5.05 -21.74 -10.75
C LYS A 437 5.71 -22.34 -9.52
N LEU A 438 6.72 -21.67 -8.97
CA LEU A 438 7.28 -21.98 -7.66
C LEU A 438 6.57 -21.17 -6.59
N ILE A 439 6.05 -21.80 -5.55
CA ILE A 439 5.29 -21.12 -4.50
C ILE A 439 5.83 -21.46 -3.12
N PHE A 440 6.18 -20.44 -2.35
CA PHE A 440 6.54 -20.56 -0.93
C PHE A 440 5.39 -20.05 -0.06
N VAL A 441 5.00 -20.83 0.95
CA VAL A 441 3.90 -20.49 1.83
C VAL A 441 4.32 -20.64 3.29
N VAL A 442 4.28 -19.55 4.06
CA VAL A 442 4.37 -19.62 5.52
C VAL A 442 2.99 -19.94 6.09
N ILE A 443 2.87 -21.02 6.86
CA ILE A 443 1.60 -21.43 7.48
C ILE A 443 1.79 -21.73 8.96
N HIS A 444 0.85 -21.24 9.75
CA HIS A 444 0.69 -21.57 11.15
C HIS A 444 -0.39 -22.67 11.27
N GLN A 445 0.00 -23.88 11.65
CA GLN A 445 -0.90 -25.03 11.89
C GLN A 445 -1.76 -25.45 10.68
N PRO A 446 -1.18 -26.12 9.65
CA PRO A 446 -1.96 -26.64 8.53
C PRO A 446 -2.84 -27.83 8.96
N SER A 447 -4.02 -27.97 8.33
CA SER A 447 -4.81 -29.21 8.43
C SER A 447 -4.05 -30.37 7.79
N SER A 448 -4.43 -31.63 8.11
CA SER A 448 -3.81 -32.81 7.49
C SER A 448 -3.87 -32.75 5.96
N THR A 449 -4.99 -32.30 5.39
CA THR A 449 -5.18 -32.18 3.95
C THR A 449 -4.20 -31.17 3.36
N VAL A 450 -4.13 -29.96 3.94
CA VAL A 450 -3.21 -28.91 3.51
C VAL A 450 -1.75 -29.35 3.64
N PHE A 451 -1.40 -30.02 4.75
CA PHE A 451 -0.05 -30.48 5.01
C PHE A 451 0.47 -31.46 3.95
N LYS A 452 -0.41 -32.33 3.42
CA LYS A 452 -0.07 -33.28 2.36
C LYS A 452 0.11 -32.63 0.99
N LEU A 453 -0.42 -31.42 0.76
CA LEU A 453 -0.32 -30.75 -0.55
C LEU A 453 1.07 -30.16 -0.82
N PHE A 454 1.88 -29.93 0.22
CA PHE A 454 3.26 -29.44 0.08
C PHE A 454 4.14 -30.49 -0.59
N ASP A 455 4.98 -30.06 -1.53
CA ASP A 455 6.00 -30.90 -2.15
C ASP A 455 7.32 -30.85 -1.35
N GLN A 456 7.54 -29.76 -0.59
CA GLN A 456 8.72 -29.57 0.25
C GLN A 456 8.34 -28.79 1.52
N LEU A 457 8.95 -29.13 2.65
CA LEU A 457 8.72 -28.51 3.95
C LEU A 457 10.04 -27.99 4.53
N LEU A 458 10.04 -26.71 4.91
CA LEU A 458 11.09 -26.06 5.69
C LEU A 458 10.58 -25.82 7.11
N VAL A 459 11.29 -26.32 8.12
CA VAL A 459 10.95 -26.10 9.53
C VAL A 459 12.01 -25.22 10.18
N LEU A 460 11.58 -24.07 10.70
CA LEU A 460 12.41 -23.12 11.44
C LEU A 460 12.13 -23.18 12.94
N ASP A 461 13.19 -23.15 13.74
CA ASP A 461 13.11 -23.02 15.20
C ASP A 461 13.47 -21.60 15.67
N THR A 462 13.09 -21.28 16.91
CA THR A 462 13.44 -20.08 17.66
C THR A 462 14.91 -19.71 17.51
N GLY A 463 15.18 -18.45 17.16
CA GLY A 463 16.53 -17.96 16.84
C GLY A 463 16.90 -18.01 15.36
N GLY A 464 16.05 -18.58 14.49
CA GLY A 464 16.29 -18.60 13.05
C GLY A 464 17.14 -19.78 12.59
N TYR A 465 16.99 -20.93 13.24
CA TYR A 465 17.66 -22.18 12.88
C TYR A 465 16.80 -23.01 11.92
N LEU A 466 17.37 -23.44 10.80
CA LEU A 466 16.72 -24.42 9.91
C LEU A 466 16.94 -25.84 10.44
N ILE A 467 15.87 -26.45 10.97
CA ILE A 467 15.95 -27.75 11.66
C ILE A 467 15.45 -28.93 10.80
N TYR A 468 14.79 -28.63 9.67
CA TYR A 468 14.36 -29.63 8.70
C TYR A 468 14.15 -29.00 7.32
N ASN A 469 14.61 -29.69 6.27
CA ASN A 469 14.32 -29.42 4.87
C ASN A 469 14.10 -30.76 4.15
N GLY A 470 12.88 -31.02 3.68
CA GLY A 470 12.57 -32.30 3.03
C GLY A 470 11.07 -32.48 2.77
N GLU A 471 10.62 -33.72 2.69
CA GLU A 471 9.21 -34.03 2.44
C GLU A 471 8.34 -33.81 3.70
N PRO A 472 7.12 -33.26 3.56
CA PRO A 472 6.27 -32.99 4.72
C PRO A 472 5.95 -34.23 5.56
N VAL A 473 5.54 -35.34 4.95
CA VAL A 473 5.11 -36.54 5.69
C VAL A 473 6.27 -37.20 6.44
N GLU A 474 7.47 -37.18 5.86
CA GLU A 474 8.69 -37.72 6.49
C GLU A 474 9.18 -36.86 7.67
N SER A 475 8.90 -35.56 7.67
CA SER A 475 9.29 -34.67 8.77
C SER A 475 8.78 -35.19 10.12
N ILE A 476 7.59 -35.77 10.17
CA ILE A 476 7.00 -36.34 11.39
C ILE A 476 7.85 -37.49 11.92
N THR A 477 8.32 -38.35 11.03
CA THR A 477 9.18 -39.48 11.36
C THR A 477 10.56 -39.01 11.80
N TYR A 478 11.12 -38.01 11.13
CA TYR A 478 12.36 -37.36 11.54
C TYR A 478 12.29 -36.83 12.99
N PHE A 479 11.25 -36.07 13.33
CA PHE A 479 11.08 -35.52 14.67
C PHE A 479 10.75 -36.59 15.72
N LYS A 480 9.90 -37.58 15.39
CA LYS A 480 9.61 -38.73 16.28
C LYS A 480 10.86 -39.55 16.58
N ALA A 481 11.68 -39.83 15.57
CA ALA A 481 12.95 -40.51 15.72
C ALA A 481 13.90 -39.69 16.60
N GLY A 482 13.87 -38.37 16.50
CA GLY A 482 14.70 -37.49 17.30
C GLY A 482 14.43 -37.56 18.81
N VAL A 483 13.16 -37.69 19.21
CA VAL A 483 12.78 -37.80 20.63
C VAL A 483 12.53 -39.24 21.10
N ASN A 484 12.84 -40.23 20.27
CA ASN A 484 12.62 -41.65 20.53
C ASN A 484 11.14 -41.99 20.84
N HIS A 485 10.19 -41.33 20.17
CA HIS A 485 8.74 -41.50 20.38
C HIS A 485 8.26 -42.93 20.09
N ALA A 486 7.11 -43.34 20.62
CA ALA A 486 6.48 -44.62 20.28
C ALA A 486 5.87 -44.56 18.86
N GLY A 487 6.01 -45.62 18.05
CA GLY A 487 5.54 -45.64 16.65
C GLY A 487 6.37 -44.74 15.72
N ARG A 488 7.70 -44.87 15.78
CA ARG A 488 8.65 -44.04 15.01
C ARG A 488 8.47 -44.17 13.50
N ASP A 489 8.10 -45.35 13.04
CA ASP A 489 7.97 -45.66 11.61
C ASP A 489 6.58 -45.32 11.04
N ALA A 490 5.66 -44.82 11.88
CA ALA A 490 4.31 -44.48 11.46
C ALA A 490 4.22 -43.00 11.06
N ASN A 491 4.16 -42.75 9.76
CA ASN A 491 4.07 -41.41 9.18
C ASN A 491 2.63 -40.87 9.17
N GLU A 492 1.65 -41.76 9.04
CA GLU A 492 0.22 -41.45 8.99
C GLU A 492 -0.58 -42.35 9.95
N CYS A 493 -1.80 -41.95 10.30
CA CYS A 493 -2.72 -42.83 10.99
C CYS A 493 -3.09 -44.02 10.09
N PRO A 494 -2.81 -45.28 10.47
CA PRO A 494 -3.12 -46.45 9.61
C PRO A 494 -4.61 -46.64 9.35
N ALA A 495 -5.48 -46.11 10.22
CA ALA A 495 -6.93 -46.27 10.12
C ALA A 495 -7.59 -45.25 9.18
N CYS A 496 -7.08 -44.02 9.12
CA CYS A 496 -7.74 -42.94 8.38
C CYS A 496 -6.82 -42.11 7.47
N GLY A 497 -5.51 -42.43 7.41
CA GLY A 497 -4.54 -41.68 6.61
C GLY A 497 -4.33 -40.23 7.09
N ASN A 498 -4.84 -39.86 8.27
CA ASN A 498 -4.70 -38.51 8.78
C ASN A 498 -3.28 -38.28 9.34
N VAL A 499 -2.77 -37.08 9.11
CA VAL A 499 -1.42 -36.64 9.49
C VAL A 499 -1.53 -35.46 10.45
N ASN A 500 -0.82 -35.52 11.58
CA ASN A 500 -0.85 -34.46 12.58
C ASN A 500 0.38 -33.55 12.42
N ALA A 501 0.22 -32.47 11.66
CA ALA A 501 1.28 -31.48 11.45
C ALA A 501 1.70 -30.75 12.75
N GLU A 502 0.78 -30.56 13.70
CA GLU A 502 1.10 -29.92 14.99
C GLU A 502 2.05 -30.76 15.83
N GLN A 503 2.09 -32.07 15.60
CA GLN A 503 2.99 -32.97 16.31
C GLN A 503 4.46 -32.54 16.14
N ILE A 504 4.83 -31.98 14.98
CA ILE A 504 6.18 -31.46 14.72
C ILE A 504 6.53 -30.37 15.73
N LEU A 505 5.70 -29.34 15.82
CA LEU A 505 5.92 -28.20 16.73
C LEU A 505 5.83 -28.63 18.19
N ASN A 506 4.93 -29.55 18.53
CA ASN A 506 4.82 -30.09 19.89
C ASN A 506 6.07 -30.87 20.31
N ILE A 507 6.67 -31.64 19.39
CA ILE A 507 7.93 -32.36 19.65
C ILE A 507 9.08 -31.36 19.84
N VAL A 508 9.21 -30.37 18.95
CA VAL A 508 10.26 -29.34 19.03
C VAL A 508 10.14 -28.53 20.33
N ASN A 509 8.91 -28.24 20.78
CA ASN A 509 8.61 -27.49 22.00
C ASN A 509 8.55 -28.33 23.29
N THR A 510 8.86 -29.62 23.24
CA THR A 510 8.75 -30.48 24.44
C THR A 510 9.70 -30.00 25.54
N HIS A 511 9.16 -29.72 26.73
CA HIS A 511 9.91 -29.27 27.89
C HIS A 511 10.41 -30.43 28.76
N VAL A 512 11.52 -30.20 29.47
CA VAL A 512 12.02 -31.14 30.49
C VAL A 512 11.07 -31.13 31.67
N VAL A 513 10.79 -32.31 32.24
CA VAL A 513 9.93 -32.47 33.41
C VAL A 513 10.80 -32.47 34.67
N ASP A 514 10.37 -31.77 35.72
CA ASP A 514 11.05 -31.79 37.03
C ASP A 514 10.76 -33.08 37.81
N GLU A 515 11.37 -33.19 39.00
CA GLU A 515 11.23 -34.33 39.91
C GLU A 515 9.78 -34.56 40.40
N TYR A 516 8.92 -33.55 40.27
CA TYR A 516 7.52 -33.56 40.71
C TYR A 516 6.55 -33.78 39.55
N GLY A 517 7.04 -33.94 38.31
CA GLY A 517 6.18 -34.12 37.14
C GLY A 517 5.74 -32.81 36.47
N ASN A 518 6.24 -31.64 36.88
CA ASN A 518 5.88 -30.37 36.28
C ASN A 518 6.79 -30.02 35.10
N LEU A 519 6.23 -29.38 34.08
CA LEU A 519 6.98 -28.88 32.93
C LEU A 519 7.88 -27.72 33.36
N THR A 520 9.19 -27.86 33.15
CA THR A 520 10.15 -26.77 33.36
C THR A 520 10.17 -25.80 32.17
N SER A 521 10.79 -24.64 32.34
CA SER A 521 10.99 -23.68 31.24
C SER A 521 12.04 -24.13 30.22
N ARG A 522 12.83 -25.17 30.51
CA ARG A 522 13.90 -25.65 29.62
C ARG A 522 13.35 -26.66 28.62
N ARG A 523 13.66 -26.45 27.34
CA ARG A 523 13.33 -27.43 26.29
C ARG A 523 14.18 -28.69 26.45
N ARG A 524 13.62 -29.83 26.04
CA ARG A 524 14.28 -31.14 26.09
C ARG A 524 15.45 -31.23 25.11
N ILE A 525 15.29 -30.67 23.91
CA ILE A 525 16.31 -30.57 22.86
C ILE A 525 16.41 -29.08 22.51
N ASN A 526 17.63 -28.55 22.48
CA ASN A 526 17.84 -27.14 22.16
C ASN A 526 17.81 -26.89 20.64
N PRO A 527 17.46 -25.66 20.18
CA PRO A 527 17.43 -25.33 18.75
C PRO A 527 18.75 -25.63 18.01
N VAL A 528 19.89 -25.39 18.68
CA VAL A 528 21.23 -25.67 18.14
C VAL A 528 21.44 -27.17 17.89
N GLU A 529 20.97 -28.01 18.80
CA GLU A 529 21.12 -29.47 18.69
C GLU A 529 20.26 -30.02 17.52
N TRP A 530 19.05 -29.49 17.34
CA TRP A 530 18.23 -29.80 16.18
C TRP A 530 18.88 -29.37 14.86
N TYR A 531 19.52 -28.21 14.86
CA TYR A 531 20.23 -27.66 13.71
C TYR A 531 21.46 -28.50 13.33
N GLU A 532 22.29 -28.87 14.31
CA GLU A 532 23.45 -29.76 14.09
C GLU A 532 23.03 -31.13 13.57
N ARG A 533 21.94 -31.68 14.13
CA ARG A 533 21.36 -32.95 13.66
C ARG A 533 20.90 -32.86 12.19
N HIS A 534 20.26 -31.75 11.82
CA HIS A 534 19.84 -31.51 10.46
C HIS A 534 21.04 -31.45 9.51
N GLN A 535 22.07 -30.66 9.84
CA GLN A 535 23.29 -30.57 9.05
C GLN A 535 23.96 -31.93 8.86
N TYR A 536 24.06 -32.72 9.94
CA TYR A 536 24.61 -34.07 9.89
C TYR A 536 23.80 -34.97 8.93
N THR A 537 22.47 -34.94 9.04
CA THR A 537 21.57 -35.71 8.16
C THR A 537 21.71 -35.30 6.70
N GLN A 538 21.83 -33.99 6.43
CA GLN A 538 22.03 -33.44 5.10
C GLN A 538 23.39 -33.83 4.51
N SER A 539 24.44 -33.86 5.33
CA SER A 539 25.79 -34.28 4.91
C SER A 539 25.85 -35.76 4.51
N LEU A 540 25.07 -36.62 5.17
CA LEU A 540 24.96 -38.05 4.82
C LEU A 540 24.19 -38.29 3.52
N ALA A 541 23.24 -37.39 3.18
CA ALA A 541 22.41 -37.52 1.98
C ALA A 541 23.16 -37.17 0.67
N GLY A 542 24.34 -36.54 0.74
CA GLY A 542 25.30 -36.46 -0.37
C GLY A 542 24.86 -35.75 -1.67
N ARG A 543 23.67 -35.15 -1.74
CA ARG A 543 23.14 -34.56 -2.97
C ARG A 543 23.47 -33.06 -3.08
N ALA A 544 24.45 -32.73 -3.91
CA ALA A 544 24.47 -31.43 -4.59
C ALA A 544 23.47 -31.51 -5.74
N VAL A 545 22.41 -30.71 -5.71
CA VAL A 545 21.49 -30.58 -6.86
C VAL A 545 22.33 -30.12 -8.05
N GLN A 546 22.35 -30.90 -9.14
CA GLN A 546 23.01 -30.47 -10.37
C GLN A 546 22.31 -29.22 -10.90
N VAL A 547 23.07 -28.13 -10.99
CA VAL A 547 22.60 -26.82 -11.43
C VAL A 547 22.53 -26.83 -12.95
N GLU A 548 21.33 -26.95 -13.50
CA GLU A 548 21.10 -26.62 -14.91
C GLU A 548 21.14 -25.11 -15.07
N LYS A 549 22.16 -24.61 -15.77
CA LYS A 549 22.24 -23.20 -16.18
C LYS A 549 21.25 -22.96 -17.33
N ALA A 550 19.98 -22.80 -17.00
CA ALA A 550 18.92 -22.44 -17.93
C ALA A 550 18.76 -20.90 -18.02
N GLU A 551 18.11 -20.42 -19.09
CA GLU A 551 17.76 -19.00 -19.20
C GLU A 551 16.71 -18.62 -18.14
N LEU A 552 16.63 -17.33 -17.78
CA LEU A 552 15.60 -16.88 -16.86
C LEU A 552 14.22 -16.95 -17.53
N PRO A 553 13.15 -17.29 -16.79
CA PRO A 553 11.81 -17.26 -17.31
C PRO A 553 11.44 -15.87 -17.85
N ALA A 554 10.64 -15.83 -18.91
CA ALA A 554 10.25 -14.58 -19.55
C ALA A 554 9.29 -13.77 -18.63
N VAL A 555 9.57 -12.48 -18.48
CA VAL A 555 8.70 -11.54 -17.75
C VAL A 555 7.77 -10.83 -18.75
N ASN A 556 6.47 -11.09 -18.66
CA ASN A 556 5.48 -10.61 -19.63
C ASN A 556 4.91 -9.21 -19.35
N PHE A 557 5.51 -8.41 -18.45
CA PHE A 557 4.98 -7.09 -18.10
C PHE A 557 5.99 -5.96 -18.24
N LYS A 558 5.49 -4.78 -18.61
CA LYS A 558 6.27 -3.55 -18.76
C LYS A 558 5.50 -2.39 -18.16
N VAL A 559 6.12 -1.74 -17.18
CA VAL A 559 5.51 -0.62 -16.45
C VAL A 559 5.26 0.58 -17.40
N PRO A 560 4.08 1.24 -17.32
CA PRO A 560 3.76 2.41 -18.14
C PRO A 560 4.69 3.60 -17.90
N GLY A 561 4.78 4.50 -18.88
CA GLY A 561 5.50 5.77 -18.74
C GLY A 561 4.94 6.69 -17.65
N ARG A 562 5.74 7.66 -17.20
CA ARG A 562 5.42 8.55 -16.06
C ARG A 562 4.09 9.29 -16.19
N LEU A 563 3.73 9.75 -17.39
CA LEU A 563 2.46 10.45 -17.63
C LEU A 563 1.25 9.51 -17.53
N ARG A 564 1.33 8.31 -18.12
CA ARG A 564 0.27 7.30 -18.02
C ARG A 564 0.08 6.87 -16.56
N GLN A 565 1.17 6.70 -15.80
CA GLN A 565 1.10 6.46 -14.35
C GLN A 565 0.37 7.59 -13.59
N PHE A 566 0.67 8.86 -13.89
CA PHE A 566 -0.01 10.00 -13.28
C PHE A 566 -1.53 9.96 -13.50
N PHE A 567 -1.99 9.69 -14.73
CA PHE A 567 -3.42 9.56 -15.03
C PHE A 567 -4.05 8.34 -14.34
N VAL A 568 -3.33 7.21 -14.26
CA VAL A 568 -3.80 6.02 -13.55
C VAL A 568 -3.97 6.32 -12.05
N PHE A 569 -2.96 6.89 -11.38
CA PHE A 569 -3.07 7.27 -9.98
C PHE A 569 -4.18 8.29 -9.74
N THR A 570 -4.28 9.31 -10.61
CA THR A 570 -5.30 10.35 -10.48
C THR A 570 -6.72 9.76 -10.62
N SER A 571 -6.96 8.94 -11.64
CA SER A 571 -8.27 8.30 -11.84
C SER A 571 -8.64 7.34 -10.70
N ARG A 572 -7.67 6.55 -10.22
CA ARG A 572 -7.83 5.63 -9.10
C ARG A 572 -8.20 6.37 -7.81
N ASP A 573 -7.42 7.38 -7.45
CA ASP A 573 -7.58 8.14 -6.20
C ASP A 573 -8.86 9.00 -6.22
N LEU A 574 -9.16 9.65 -7.34
CA LEU A 574 -10.41 10.39 -7.53
C LEU A 574 -11.63 9.47 -7.37
N LEU A 575 -11.59 8.29 -7.99
CA LEU A 575 -12.69 7.33 -7.91
C LEU A 575 -12.86 6.76 -6.50
N SER A 576 -11.76 6.45 -5.81
CA SER A 576 -11.77 5.99 -4.42
C SER A 576 -12.47 7.02 -3.54
N LYS A 577 -12.05 8.28 -3.65
CA LYS A 577 -12.67 9.38 -2.93
C LYS A 577 -14.15 9.46 -3.28
N LEU A 578 -14.53 9.57 -4.57
CA LEU A 578 -15.93 9.80 -4.99
C LEU A 578 -16.89 8.71 -4.50
N ARG A 579 -16.37 7.53 -4.18
CA ARG A 579 -17.12 6.40 -3.64
C ARG A 579 -17.27 6.41 -2.13
N ASN A 580 -16.58 7.30 -1.43
CA ASN A 580 -16.71 7.55 -0.01
C ASN A 580 -17.61 8.79 0.20
N PRO A 581 -18.92 8.59 0.43
CA PRO A 581 -19.86 9.71 0.54
C PRO A 581 -19.56 10.58 1.77
N SER A 582 -19.13 9.97 2.87
CA SER A 582 -18.77 10.68 4.11
C SER A 582 -17.61 11.63 3.88
N TYR A 583 -16.59 11.21 3.13
CA TYR A 583 -15.42 12.03 2.82
C TYR A 583 -15.80 13.30 2.04
N TRP A 584 -16.50 13.17 0.90
CA TRP A 584 -16.84 14.36 0.10
C TRP A 584 -17.90 15.22 0.76
N PHE A 585 -18.86 14.63 1.47
CA PHE A 585 -19.86 15.39 2.19
C PHE A 585 -19.22 16.30 3.24
N ILE A 586 -18.33 15.77 4.08
CA ILE A 586 -17.65 16.54 5.12
C ILE A 586 -16.75 17.61 4.49
N ASN A 587 -15.89 17.22 3.55
CA ASN A 587 -14.92 18.14 2.96
C ASN A 587 -15.58 19.26 2.15
N LEU A 588 -16.62 18.96 1.37
CA LEU A 588 -17.28 19.99 0.56
C LEU A 588 -18.16 20.91 1.39
N LEU A 589 -18.76 20.43 2.48
CA LEU A 589 -19.67 21.20 3.33
C LEU A 589 -18.93 22.09 4.34
N GLN A 590 -17.73 21.69 4.78
CA GLN A 590 -16.93 22.42 5.77
C GLN A 590 -16.74 23.90 5.42
N ALA A 591 -16.28 24.19 4.19
CA ALA A 591 -15.98 25.56 3.77
C ALA A 591 -17.23 26.46 3.67
N PRO A 592 -18.34 26.05 3.01
CA PRO A 592 -19.62 26.76 3.05
C PRO A 592 -20.14 27.03 4.46
N VAL A 593 -20.14 26.03 5.35
CA VAL A 593 -20.66 26.19 6.72
C VAL A 593 -19.82 27.20 7.50
N LEU A 594 -18.49 27.10 7.41
CA LEU A 594 -17.60 28.07 8.04
C LEU A 594 -17.75 29.48 7.43
N ALA A 595 -17.99 29.60 6.12
CA ALA A 595 -18.27 30.87 5.47
C ALA A 595 -19.58 31.50 5.98
N VAL A 596 -20.66 30.73 6.06
CA VAL A 596 -21.93 31.20 6.62
C VAL A 596 -21.76 31.63 8.07
N LEU A 597 -21.13 30.78 8.90
CA LEU A 597 -20.92 31.07 10.31
C LEU A 597 -20.09 32.34 10.51
N LEU A 598 -18.95 32.44 9.81
CA LEU A 598 -18.06 33.60 9.94
C LEU A 598 -18.74 34.88 9.44
N ALA A 599 -19.29 34.85 8.22
CA ALA A 599 -19.85 36.05 7.60
C ALA A 599 -21.13 36.51 8.30
N SER A 600 -21.98 35.61 8.78
CA SER A 600 -23.19 35.98 9.52
C SER A 600 -22.86 36.59 10.88
N LEU A 601 -21.88 36.05 11.61
CA LEU A 601 -21.44 36.59 12.90
C LEU A 601 -20.74 37.95 12.77
N LEU A 602 -19.97 38.16 11.71
CA LEU A 602 -19.22 39.40 11.50
C LEU A 602 -20.03 40.48 10.76
N ARG A 603 -21.21 40.16 10.23
CA ARG A 603 -22.08 41.14 9.57
C ARG A 603 -22.72 42.07 10.61
N TYR A 604 -22.23 43.30 10.65
CA TYR A 604 -22.69 44.32 11.60
C TYR A 604 -23.86 45.15 11.05
N TYR A 605 -24.88 45.41 11.87
CA TYR A 605 -26.01 46.28 11.55
C TYR A 605 -26.04 47.47 12.52
N ASN A 606 -25.92 48.70 12.01
CA ASN A 606 -25.98 49.90 12.84
C ASN A 606 -27.41 50.08 13.42
N VAL A 607 -27.53 50.34 14.74
CA VAL A 607 -28.82 50.52 15.46
C VAL A 607 -28.97 51.99 15.81
N ASP A 608 -29.59 52.80 14.94
CA ASP A 608 -30.01 54.16 15.32
C ASP A 608 -31.55 54.26 15.43
N GLU A 609 -32.01 55.18 16.28
CA GLU A 609 -33.31 55.25 17.00
C GLU A 609 -34.61 55.16 16.17
N ALA A 610 -34.55 55.20 14.84
CA ALA A 610 -35.72 55.15 13.96
C ALA A 610 -35.72 53.90 13.08
N PHE A 611 -35.89 52.71 13.68
CA PHE A 611 -36.31 51.39 13.14
C PHE A 611 -36.44 51.16 11.61
N ASN A 612 -35.51 51.63 10.78
CA ASN A 612 -35.42 51.33 9.35
C ASN A 612 -33.94 51.07 9.02
N ARG A 613 -33.56 49.78 8.91
CA ARG A 613 -32.17 49.33 8.85
C ARG A 613 -31.84 48.63 7.53
N GLY A 614 -30.81 49.12 6.86
CA GLY A 614 -30.05 48.39 5.85
C GLY A 614 -28.64 48.07 6.35
N TYR A 615 -28.06 46.98 5.88
CA TYR A 615 -26.63 46.73 6.03
C TYR A 615 -25.85 47.61 5.05
N VAL A 616 -24.82 48.32 5.52
CA VAL A 616 -23.90 49.12 4.70
C VAL A 616 -22.51 48.53 4.83
N PHE A 617 -21.85 48.24 3.70
CA PHE A 617 -20.52 47.64 3.70
C PHE A 617 -19.45 48.61 4.23
N ALA A 618 -19.58 49.91 3.94
CA ALA A 618 -18.67 50.94 4.41
C ALA A 618 -18.54 51.01 5.94
N ASP A 619 -19.65 50.88 6.65
CA ASP A 619 -19.72 51.03 8.10
C ASP A 619 -19.33 49.75 8.87
N ASN A 620 -19.12 48.62 8.18
CA ASN A 620 -18.87 47.35 8.85
C ASN A 620 -17.47 47.32 9.51
N PRO A 621 -17.37 47.27 10.86
CA PRO A 621 -16.08 47.29 11.55
C PRO A 621 -15.27 45.99 11.41
N ASN A 622 -15.92 44.90 11.01
CA ASN A 622 -15.37 43.55 11.13
C ASN A 622 -14.66 43.05 9.86
N LEU A 623 -14.50 43.87 8.83
CA LEU A 623 -13.90 43.44 7.56
C LEU A 623 -12.46 42.94 7.73
N VAL A 624 -11.63 43.62 8.52
CA VAL A 624 -10.23 43.22 8.75
C VAL A 624 -10.16 41.84 9.42
N VAL A 625 -11.02 41.61 10.42
CA VAL A 625 -11.12 40.31 11.11
C VAL A 625 -11.59 39.22 10.15
N TYR A 626 -12.58 39.52 9.29
CA TYR A 626 -13.04 38.61 8.25
C TYR A 626 -11.91 38.19 7.31
N LEU A 627 -11.06 39.12 6.84
CA LEU A 627 -9.92 38.82 5.97
C LEU A 627 -8.91 37.86 6.62
N VAL A 628 -8.52 38.13 7.87
CA VAL A 628 -7.55 37.28 8.57
C VAL A 628 -8.11 35.90 8.81
N ILE A 629 -9.33 35.80 9.33
CA ILE A 629 -9.94 34.51 9.64
C ILE A 629 -10.22 33.72 8.35
N ALA A 630 -10.58 34.37 7.24
CA ALA A 630 -10.72 33.71 5.94
C ALA A 630 -9.40 33.03 5.48
N VAL A 631 -8.27 33.72 5.63
CA VAL A 631 -6.94 33.15 5.34
C VAL A 631 -6.65 31.95 6.24
N ILE A 632 -6.97 32.05 7.54
CA ILE A 632 -6.72 30.99 8.51
C ILE A 632 -7.62 29.77 8.27
N ILE A 633 -8.90 29.97 7.94
CA ILE A 633 -9.82 28.89 7.56
C ILE A 633 -9.31 28.19 6.30
N SER A 634 -8.81 28.95 5.32
CA SER A 634 -8.24 28.39 4.10
C SER A 634 -6.99 27.54 4.38
N LEU A 635 -6.08 28.01 5.25
CA LEU A 635 -4.92 27.24 5.69
C LEU A 635 -5.32 25.99 6.49
N PHE A 636 -6.28 26.12 7.39
CA PHE A 636 -6.77 25.01 8.21
C PHE A 636 -7.42 23.93 7.35
N ALA A 637 -8.34 24.31 6.45
CA ALA A 637 -9.03 23.39 5.56
C ALA A 637 -8.06 22.62 4.64
N GLY A 638 -7.03 23.29 4.10
CA GLY A 638 -6.01 22.62 3.29
C GLY A 638 -5.15 21.62 4.08
N LEU A 639 -4.76 21.98 5.31
CA LEU A 639 -4.01 21.08 6.19
C LEU A 639 -4.83 19.84 6.55
N THR A 640 -6.07 20.02 6.99
CA THR A 640 -6.92 18.89 7.40
C THR A 640 -7.22 17.95 6.24
N LEU A 641 -7.41 18.48 5.03
CA LEU A 641 -7.70 17.68 3.84
C LEU A 641 -6.53 16.79 3.41
N SER A 642 -5.30 17.27 3.58
CA SER A 642 -4.11 16.62 3.02
C SER A 642 -3.32 15.77 4.01
N ALA A 643 -3.50 15.99 5.31
CA ALA A 643 -2.60 15.43 6.31
C ALA A 643 -2.71 13.90 6.50
N GLU A 644 -3.78 13.24 6.04
CA GLU A 644 -3.94 11.77 6.15
C GLU A 644 -3.65 11.00 4.84
N GLU A 645 -3.32 11.69 3.76
CA GLU A 645 -3.31 11.10 2.41
C GLU A 645 -2.16 10.12 2.16
N ILE A 646 -0.92 10.44 2.56
CA ILE A 646 0.24 9.57 2.30
C ILE A 646 0.33 8.47 3.36
N ILE A 647 -0.02 8.78 4.62
CA ILE A 647 0.04 7.82 5.72
C ILE A 647 -0.96 6.66 5.53
N SER A 648 -2.15 6.95 4.99
CA SER A 648 -3.16 5.92 4.68
C SER A 648 -2.73 5.01 3.54
N ASP A 649 -2.11 5.56 2.50
CA ASP A 649 -1.61 4.80 1.34
C ASP A 649 -0.33 4.01 1.61
N ARG A 650 0.37 4.28 2.73
CA ARG A 650 1.73 3.78 2.99
C ARG A 650 1.90 2.28 2.79
N LYS A 651 0.96 1.48 3.29
CA LYS A 651 1.04 0.02 3.14
C LYS A 651 0.88 -0.41 1.69
N ILE A 652 -0.05 0.21 0.95
CA ILE A 652 -0.28 -0.06 -0.48
C ILE A 652 0.96 0.36 -1.30
N LEU A 653 1.55 1.52 -1.00
CA LEU A 653 2.78 1.99 -1.64
C LEU A 653 3.96 1.05 -1.41
N ASN A 654 4.09 0.47 -0.21
CA ASN A 654 5.14 -0.51 0.07
C ASN A 654 4.99 -1.76 -0.81
N ARG A 655 3.77 -2.27 -1.01
CA ARG A 655 3.52 -3.37 -1.95
C ARG A 655 3.80 -2.95 -3.40
N GLU A 656 3.34 -1.78 -3.82
CA GLU A 656 3.55 -1.30 -5.19
C GLU A 656 5.02 -0.94 -5.49
N SER A 657 5.85 -0.79 -4.46
CA SER A 657 7.28 -0.47 -4.61
C SER A 657 8.06 -1.53 -5.41
N PHE A 658 7.62 -2.79 -5.41
CA PHE A 658 8.21 -3.86 -6.23
C PHE A 658 8.13 -3.58 -7.74
N LEU A 659 7.16 -2.78 -8.19
CA LEU A 659 7.04 -2.35 -9.58
C LEU A 659 7.98 -1.20 -9.94
N GLN A 660 8.60 -0.55 -8.94
CA GLN A 660 9.41 0.66 -9.10
C GLN A 660 8.64 1.80 -9.81
N LEU A 661 7.41 2.07 -9.36
CA LEU A 661 6.57 3.14 -9.90
C LEU A 661 7.17 4.52 -9.63
N SER A 662 6.79 5.49 -10.46
CA SER A 662 7.26 6.88 -10.38
C SER A 662 6.68 7.59 -9.15
N TRP A 663 7.53 7.81 -8.14
CA TRP A 663 7.22 8.64 -6.98
C TRP A 663 6.69 10.02 -7.37
N LEU A 664 7.26 10.63 -8.42
CA LEU A 664 6.84 11.93 -8.92
C LEU A 664 5.41 11.91 -9.46
N SER A 665 5.04 10.85 -10.19
CA SER A 665 3.70 10.69 -10.77
C SER A 665 2.64 10.50 -9.69
N TYR A 666 2.98 9.74 -8.64
CA TYR A 666 2.14 9.61 -7.45
C TYR A 666 1.94 10.95 -6.74
N LEU A 667 3.02 11.66 -6.39
CA LEU A 667 2.92 12.94 -5.69
C LEU A 667 2.13 13.99 -6.47
N PHE A 668 2.37 14.13 -7.78
CA PHE A 668 1.60 15.05 -8.60
C PHE A 668 0.11 14.69 -8.65
N SER A 669 -0.24 13.39 -8.71
CA SER A 669 -1.65 12.99 -8.69
C SER A 669 -2.35 13.44 -7.40
N LYS A 670 -1.69 13.30 -6.25
CA LYS A 670 -2.19 13.77 -4.95
C LYS A 670 -2.32 15.29 -4.90
N VAL A 671 -1.29 16.03 -5.29
CA VAL A 671 -1.31 17.50 -5.31
C VAL A 671 -2.40 18.05 -6.22
N VAL A 672 -2.61 17.45 -7.40
CA VAL A 672 -3.65 17.88 -8.35
C VAL A 672 -5.04 17.60 -7.79
N ILE A 673 -5.29 16.42 -7.22
CA ILE A 673 -6.60 16.09 -6.64
C ILE A 673 -6.93 17.01 -5.47
N ILE A 674 -6.04 17.08 -4.47
CA ILE A 674 -6.25 17.88 -3.27
C ILE A 674 -6.34 19.37 -3.63
N GLY A 675 -5.49 19.84 -4.56
CA GLY A 675 -5.55 21.20 -5.09
C GLY A 675 -6.88 21.52 -5.77
N THR A 676 -7.44 20.58 -6.54
CA THR A 676 -8.76 20.75 -7.17
C THR A 676 -9.88 20.85 -6.13
N ILE A 677 -9.84 20.01 -5.09
CA ILE A 677 -10.80 20.06 -3.97
C ILE A 677 -10.70 21.41 -3.25
N SER A 678 -9.49 21.86 -2.92
CA SER A 678 -9.27 23.14 -2.26
C SER A 678 -9.67 24.34 -3.13
N ALA A 679 -9.50 24.26 -4.45
CA ALA A 679 -9.96 25.29 -5.38
C ALA A 679 -11.49 25.44 -5.31
N ILE A 680 -12.23 24.33 -5.26
CA ILE A 680 -13.70 24.33 -5.12
C ILE A 680 -14.10 24.83 -3.73
N GLN A 681 -13.48 24.33 -2.66
CA GLN A 681 -13.77 24.74 -1.28
C GLN A 681 -13.57 26.25 -1.09
N THR A 682 -12.44 26.80 -1.54
CA THR A 682 -12.14 28.23 -1.43
C THR A 682 -13.06 29.07 -2.33
N ALA A 683 -13.43 28.58 -3.52
CA ALA A 683 -14.40 29.28 -4.37
C ALA A 683 -15.79 29.37 -3.71
N LEU A 684 -16.26 28.27 -3.10
CA LEU A 684 -17.52 28.24 -2.37
C LEU A 684 -17.46 29.13 -1.12
N PHE A 685 -16.34 29.10 -0.38
CA PHE A 685 -16.13 29.97 0.77
C PHE A 685 -16.22 31.45 0.36
N VAL A 686 -15.53 31.85 -0.71
CA VAL A 686 -15.54 33.23 -1.20
C VAL A 686 -16.94 33.61 -1.71
N TRP A 687 -17.59 32.73 -2.48
CA TRP A 687 -18.92 33.01 -3.03
C TRP A 687 -19.94 33.29 -1.92
N ILE A 688 -19.98 32.44 -0.90
CA ILE A 688 -20.93 32.56 0.22
C ILE A 688 -20.52 33.68 1.18
N GLY A 689 -19.26 33.68 1.62
CA GLY A 689 -18.74 34.63 2.61
C GLY A 689 -18.77 36.06 2.09
N ASN A 690 -18.26 36.30 0.87
CA ASN A 690 -18.31 37.62 0.25
C ASN A 690 -19.74 38.02 -0.15
N GLY A 691 -20.60 37.05 -0.49
CA GLY A 691 -22.01 37.30 -0.74
C GLY A 691 -22.75 37.82 0.50
N ILE A 692 -22.52 37.21 1.67
CA ILE A 692 -23.13 37.63 2.95
C ILE A 692 -22.54 38.97 3.43
N MET A 693 -21.23 39.17 3.30
CA MET A 693 -20.55 40.43 3.64
C MET A 693 -20.78 41.54 2.60
N GLN A 694 -21.38 41.23 1.45
CA GLN A 694 -21.55 42.12 0.29
C GLN A 694 -20.24 42.76 -0.19
N VAL A 695 -19.16 41.97 -0.30
CA VAL A 695 -17.91 42.44 -0.92
C VAL A 695 -18.09 42.42 -2.44
N HIS A 696 -18.21 43.59 -3.06
CA HIS A 696 -18.49 43.73 -4.49
C HIS A 696 -17.22 43.61 -5.35
N GLN A 697 -17.31 42.96 -6.51
CA GLN A 697 -16.30 42.90 -7.58
C GLN A 697 -14.92 42.30 -7.20
N MET A 698 -14.78 41.62 -6.06
CA MET A 698 -13.49 41.13 -5.54
C MET A 698 -13.38 39.60 -5.48
N PHE A 699 -14.23 38.88 -6.23
CA PHE A 699 -14.27 37.40 -6.18
C PHE A 699 -12.92 36.77 -6.56
N PHE A 700 -12.39 37.10 -7.74
CA PHE A 700 -11.17 36.44 -8.26
C PHE A 700 -9.92 36.70 -7.40
N PRO A 701 -9.61 37.95 -6.97
CA PRO A 701 -8.48 38.19 -6.08
C PRO A 701 -8.60 37.44 -4.74
N TYR A 702 -9.80 37.40 -4.15
CA TYR A 702 -10.04 36.66 -2.91
C TYR A 702 -9.84 35.17 -3.11
N TRP A 703 -10.45 34.62 -4.14
CA TRP A 703 -10.32 33.21 -4.48
C TRP A 703 -8.87 32.83 -4.77
N LEU A 704 -8.15 33.60 -5.58
CA LEU A 704 -6.76 33.32 -5.96
C LEU A 704 -5.83 33.28 -4.74
N VAL A 705 -5.96 34.24 -3.82
CA VAL A 705 -5.10 34.31 -2.63
C VAL A 705 -5.44 33.19 -1.65
N LEU A 706 -6.73 32.96 -1.37
CA LEU A 706 -7.14 31.87 -0.48
C LEU A 706 -6.78 30.51 -1.10
N PHE A 707 -6.99 30.31 -2.39
CA PHE A 707 -6.56 29.10 -3.08
C PHE A 707 -5.04 28.89 -2.97
N SER A 708 -4.24 29.93 -3.18
CA SER A 708 -2.78 29.85 -3.06
C SER A 708 -2.34 29.48 -1.64
N ALA A 709 -2.99 30.03 -0.62
CA ALA A 709 -2.76 29.68 0.79
C ALA A 709 -3.22 28.24 1.09
N ALA A 710 -4.35 27.79 0.55
CA ALA A 710 -4.81 26.41 0.69
C ALA A 710 -3.82 25.42 0.05
N VAL A 711 -3.22 25.74 -1.10
CA VAL A 711 -2.19 24.90 -1.73
C VAL A 711 -0.93 24.80 -0.86
N PHE A 712 -0.51 25.90 -0.23
CA PHE A 712 0.58 25.89 0.76
C PHE A 712 0.27 24.91 1.90
N ALA A 713 -0.93 25.02 2.46
CA ALA A 713 -1.41 24.15 3.52
C ALA A 713 -1.52 22.67 3.07
N ASN A 714 -1.97 22.41 1.84
CA ASN A 714 -2.03 21.06 1.27
C ASN A 714 -0.65 20.40 1.20
N LEU A 715 0.35 21.14 0.73
CA LEU A 715 1.72 20.62 0.63
C LEU A 715 2.33 20.40 2.01
N LEU A 716 2.09 21.33 2.94
CA LEU A 716 2.53 21.18 4.32
C LEU A 716 1.88 19.94 4.99
N GLY A 717 0.59 19.71 4.76
CA GLY A 717 -0.11 18.53 5.26
C GLY A 717 0.41 17.23 4.65
N LEU A 718 0.71 17.19 3.36
CA LEU A 718 1.36 16.02 2.73
C LEU A 718 2.74 15.72 3.34
N ILE A 719 3.55 16.75 3.64
CA ILE A 719 4.84 16.56 4.32
C ILE A 719 4.65 15.93 5.70
N ILE A 720 3.65 16.39 6.46
CA ILE A 720 3.32 15.83 7.77
C ILE A 720 2.86 14.36 7.64
N SER A 721 2.02 14.09 6.64
CA SER A 721 1.50 12.75 6.32
C SER A 721 2.62 11.75 6.01
N ASP A 722 3.61 12.16 5.22
CA ASP A 722 4.78 11.33 4.91
C ASP A 722 5.71 11.13 6.12
N SER A 723 5.86 12.15 6.95
CA SER A 723 6.85 12.16 8.03
C SER A 723 6.39 11.40 9.28
N LEU A 724 5.09 11.41 9.60
CA LEU A 724 4.56 10.79 10.81
C LEU A 724 4.20 9.30 10.62
N SER A 725 4.31 8.54 11.71
CA SER A 725 4.00 7.11 11.73
C SER A 725 2.58 6.79 12.23
N LYS A 726 1.92 7.72 12.94
CA LYS A 726 0.58 7.55 13.49
C LYS A 726 -0.30 8.75 13.16
N THR A 727 -1.55 8.48 12.79
CA THR A 727 -2.56 9.50 12.45
C THR A 727 -2.88 10.42 13.62
N VAL A 728 -2.89 9.91 14.87
CA VAL A 728 -3.16 10.73 16.07
C VAL A 728 -2.18 11.90 16.20
N ASN A 729 -0.90 11.70 15.83
CA ASN A 729 0.12 12.74 15.94
C ASN A 729 -0.13 13.91 14.98
N ILE A 730 -0.86 13.66 13.88
CA ILE A 730 -1.18 14.68 12.88
C ILE A 730 -2.08 15.75 13.51
N TYR A 731 -3.15 15.31 14.20
CA TYR A 731 -4.10 16.21 14.85
C TYR A 731 -3.49 17.06 15.95
N ILE A 732 -2.46 16.55 16.64
CA ILE A 732 -1.73 17.30 17.67
C ILE A 732 -0.91 18.42 17.02
N ILE A 733 -0.29 18.18 15.86
CA ILE A 733 0.60 19.15 15.20
C ILE A 733 -0.16 20.29 14.49
N ILE A 734 -1.37 20.05 13.97
CA ILE A 734 -2.12 21.06 13.20
C ILE A 734 -2.28 22.39 13.97
N PRO A 735 -2.73 22.42 15.25
CA PRO A 735 -2.78 23.67 16.02
C PRO A 735 -1.43 24.37 16.19
N PHE A 736 -0.34 23.61 16.41
CA PHE A 736 1.01 24.16 16.51
C PHE A 736 1.50 24.81 15.21
N LEU A 737 0.93 24.45 14.06
CA LEU A 737 1.23 25.09 12.78
C LEU A 737 0.33 26.31 12.52
N ILE A 738 -0.93 26.28 12.94
CA ILE A 738 -1.90 27.35 12.66
C ILE A 738 -1.77 28.53 13.63
N ILE A 739 -1.52 28.29 14.93
CA ILE A 739 -1.43 29.36 15.93
C ILE A 739 -0.30 30.36 15.61
N PRO A 740 0.93 29.92 15.25
CA PRO A 740 1.98 30.84 14.84
C PRO A 740 1.63 31.61 13.56
N GLN A 741 0.92 30.98 12.60
CA GLN A 741 0.46 31.67 11.39
C GLN A 741 -0.49 32.82 11.73
N LEU A 742 -1.34 32.65 12.75
CA LEU A 742 -2.24 33.68 13.25
C LEU A 742 -1.48 34.83 13.95
N ILE A 743 -0.63 34.49 14.93
CA ILE A 743 0.01 35.46 15.82
C ILE A 743 1.11 36.25 15.08
N LEU A 744 1.92 35.57 14.27
CA LEU A 744 3.07 36.16 13.58
C LEU A 744 2.69 36.83 12.25
N SER A 745 1.40 36.88 11.91
CA SER A 745 0.89 37.55 10.71
C SER A 745 1.02 39.08 10.74
N GLY A 746 1.28 39.68 11.91
CA GLY A 746 1.37 41.13 12.09
C GLY A 746 0.02 41.85 12.24
N VAL A 747 -1.11 41.12 12.20
CA VAL A 747 -2.45 41.72 12.22
C VAL A 747 -3.01 41.89 13.63
N PHE A 748 -2.94 40.84 14.46
CA PHE A 748 -3.39 40.90 15.86
C PHE A 748 -2.40 41.65 16.75
N VAL A 749 -1.10 41.44 16.49
CA VAL A 749 0.00 42.12 17.15
C VAL A 749 0.89 42.72 16.06
N GLY A 750 0.92 44.05 15.98
CA GLY A 750 1.77 44.77 15.03
C GLY A 750 3.25 44.47 15.28
N TYR A 751 4.05 44.41 14.21
CA TYR A 751 5.45 44.01 14.30
C TYR A 751 6.30 44.90 15.20
N ASP A 752 5.94 46.19 15.27
CA ASP A 752 6.59 47.20 16.09
C ASP A 752 6.27 47.09 17.58
N ARG A 753 5.34 46.21 17.97
CA ARG A 753 4.95 45.94 19.36
C ARG A 753 5.47 44.61 19.88
N PHE A 754 6.18 43.83 19.06
CA PHE A 754 6.90 42.67 19.56
C PHE A 754 8.09 43.09 20.42
N ASN A 755 8.63 42.13 21.16
CA ASN A 755 9.83 42.35 21.96
C ASN A 755 10.95 42.92 21.06
N PRO A 756 11.53 44.09 21.40
CA PRO A 756 12.52 44.78 20.57
C PRO A 756 13.82 43.98 20.36
N HIS A 757 14.07 42.93 21.15
CA HIS A 757 15.17 42.00 20.88
C HIS A 757 14.94 41.13 19.64
N TYR A 758 13.67 40.91 19.26
CA TYR A 758 13.30 40.00 18.18
C TYR A 758 12.59 40.71 17.01
N ALA A 759 12.18 41.97 17.17
CA ALA A 759 11.49 42.72 16.13
C ALA A 759 12.00 44.16 16.02
N SER A 760 11.81 44.76 14.85
CA SER A 760 12.20 46.14 14.57
C SER A 760 10.97 47.00 14.29
N PRO A 761 11.03 48.31 14.56
CA PRO A 761 9.95 49.23 14.23
C PRO A 761 9.81 49.57 12.73
N ASP A 762 10.83 49.35 11.89
CA ASP A 762 10.80 49.69 10.45
C ASP A 762 10.46 48.47 9.56
N ASP A 763 11.10 47.33 9.85
CA ASP A 763 11.12 46.16 8.98
C ASP A 763 10.36 44.98 9.58
N ILE A 764 9.79 44.17 8.69
CA ILE A 764 9.18 42.89 9.03
C ILE A 764 10.30 41.95 9.51
N PRO A 765 10.18 41.34 10.70
CA PRO A 765 11.17 40.37 11.17
C PRO A 765 11.30 39.18 10.22
N TRP A 766 12.49 38.58 10.14
CA TRP A 766 12.77 37.45 9.24
C TRP A 766 11.77 36.29 9.38
N TYR A 767 11.29 36.02 10.61
CA TYR A 767 10.29 34.97 10.86
C TYR A 767 8.90 35.36 10.34
N GLY A 768 8.57 36.65 10.32
CA GLY A 768 7.32 37.16 9.74
C GLY A 768 7.30 36.97 8.22
N GLU A 769 8.46 37.02 7.57
CA GLU A 769 8.57 36.75 6.13
C GLU A 769 8.32 35.27 5.78
N LEU A 770 8.44 34.35 6.74
CA LEU A 770 8.11 32.93 6.56
C LEU A 770 6.61 32.61 6.76
N VAL A 771 5.82 33.58 7.23
CA VAL A 771 4.41 33.36 7.58
C VAL A 771 3.52 33.56 6.36
N THR A 772 3.02 32.48 5.77
CA THR A 772 2.11 32.50 4.62
C THR A 772 0.85 33.32 4.88
N ALA A 773 0.30 33.25 6.10
CA ALA A 773 -0.90 34.02 6.46
C ALA A 773 -0.68 35.54 6.35
N ARG A 774 0.54 36.03 6.61
CA ARG A 774 0.93 37.44 6.45
C ARG A 774 0.81 37.86 4.99
N TRP A 775 1.47 37.13 4.10
CA TRP A 775 1.48 37.42 2.66
C TRP A 775 0.06 37.39 2.08
N ALA A 776 -0.74 36.38 2.46
CA ALA A 776 -2.11 36.24 2.01
C ALA A 776 -3.01 37.37 2.54
N PHE A 777 -2.95 37.70 3.82
CA PHE A 777 -3.71 38.82 4.39
C PHE A 777 -3.33 40.15 3.75
N GLU A 778 -2.04 40.46 3.67
CA GLU A 778 -1.56 41.71 3.07
C GLU A 778 -2.00 41.85 1.61
N ALA A 779 -1.99 40.75 0.84
CA ALA A 779 -2.48 40.73 -0.53
C ALA A 779 -3.97 41.12 -0.62
N LEU A 780 -4.81 40.54 0.25
CA LEU A 780 -6.24 40.82 0.29
C LEU A 780 -6.52 42.24 0.79
N ALA A 781 -5.94 42.65 1.91
CA ALA A 781 -6.21 43.93 2.54
C ALA A 781 -5.77 45.11 1.66
N VAL A 782 -4.54 45.04 1.11
CA VAL A 782 -4.03 46.07 0.20
C VAL A 782 -4.85 46.13 -1.08
N HIS A 783 -5.22 45.00 -1.67
CA HIS A 783 -5.99 44.98 -2.91
C HIS A 783 -7.43 45.46 -2.70
N GLN A 784 -8.09 45.00 -1.63
CA GLN A 784 -9.42 45.46 -1.24
C GLN A 784 -9.45 46.98 -1.00
N TYR A 785 -8.39 47.54 -0.42
CA TYR A 785 -8.27 48.98 -0.19
C TYR A 785 -7.94 49.76 -1.45
N SER A 786 -6.89 49.39 -2.18
CA SER A 786 -6.34 50.21 -3.27
C SER A 786 -7.02 50.01 -4.63
N ALA A 787 -7.58 48.83 -4.89
CA ALA A 787 -8.08 48.45 -6.22
C ALA A 787 -9.60 48.38 -6.32
N ASN A 788 -10.34 48.74 -5.26
CA ASN A 788 -11.79 48.79 -5.32
C ASN A 788 -12.28 49.90 -6.26
N ALA A 789 -13.49 49.74 -6.80
CA ALA A 789 -14.04 50.61 -7.83
C ALA A 789 -14.13 52.09 -7.39
N TYR A 790 -14.29 52.35 -6.08
CA TYR A 790 -14.33 53.70 -5.52
C TYR A 790 -12.93 54.30 -5.36
N GLN A 791 -11.98 53.59 -4.73
CA GLN A 791 -10.67 54.11 -4.34
C GLN A 791 -9.66 54.15 -5.49
N LYS A 792 -9.77 53.22 -6.45
CA LYS A 792 -8.79 53.04 -7.53
C LYS A 792 -8.44 54.32 -8.31
N PRO A 793 -9.40 55.19 -8.68
CA PRO A 793 -9.10 56.46 -9.37
C PRO A 793 -8.32 57.45 -8.50
N PHE A 794 -8.55 57.46 -7.19
CA PHE A 794 -7.99 58.44 -6.27
C PHE A 794 -6.65 58.01 -5.65
N PHE A 795 -6.36 56.71 -5.66
CA PHE A 795 -5.27 56.12 -4.88
C PHE A 795 -3.89 56.75 -5.12
N GLU A 796 -3.50 57.01 -6.37
CA GLU A 796 -2.20 57.61 -6.68
C GLU A 796 -2.08 59.06 -6.20
N LEU A 797 -3.15 59.84 -6.33
CA LEU A 797 -3.19 61.23 -5.86
C LEU A 797 -3.23 61.29 -4.33
N GLU A 798 -3.98 60.39 -3.67
CA GLU A 798 -3.96 60.27 -2.21
C GLU A 798 -2.58 59.84 -1.70
N GLN A 799 -1.86 58.99 -2.45
CA GLN A 799 -0.48 58.64 -2.15
C GLN A 799 0.45 59.87 -2.20
N GLN A 800 0.33 60.70 -3.25
CA GLN A 800 1.10 61.93 -3.38
C GLN A 800 0.77 62.93 -2.26
N LYS A 801 -0.52 63.12 -1.98
CA LYS A 801 -1.02 63.98 -0.89
C LYS A 801 -0.50 63.52 0.48
N SER A 802 -0.56 62.22 0.77
CA SER A 802 -0.06 61.66 2.04
C SER A 802 1.46 61.84 2.18
N ARG A 803 2.24 61.60 1.11
CA ARG A 803 3.69 61.85 1.13
C ARG A 803 4.01 63.33 1.39
N ALA A 804 3.30 64.24 0.72
CA ALA A 804 3.49 65.68 0.89
C ALA A 804 3.09 66.15 2.30
N MET A 805 1.99 65.61 2.84
CA MET A 805 1.55 65.83 4.22
C MET A 805 2.61 65.37 5.21
N TYR A 806 3.14 64.15 5.05
CA TYR A 806 4.17 63.63 5.93
C TYR A 806 5.41 64.52 5.97
N MET A 807 5.89 64.93 4.79
CA MET A 807 7.07 65.80 4.71
C MET A 807 6.85 67.17 5.34
N LYS A 808 5.68 67.77 5.10
CA LYS A 808 5.32 69.11 5.58
C LYS A 808 5.03 69.15 7.08
N ASP A 809 4.22 68.21 7.57
CA ASP A 809 3.59 68.24 8.89
C ASP A 809 4.28 67.37 9.96
N TYR A 810 5.08 66.36 9.56
CA TYR A 810 5.75 65.47 10.50
C TYR A 810 7.27 65.48 10.36
N TRP A 811 7.80 65.31 9.14
CA TRP A 811 9.25 65.29 8.91
C TRP A 811 9.88 66.67 9.13
N SER A 812 9.32 67.75 8.57
CA SER A 812 9.92 69.09 8.74
C SER A 812 9.97 69.54 10.20
N PRO A 813 8.90 69.40 11.02
CA PRO A 813 8.97 69.77 12.44
C PRO A 813 9.93 68.87 13.23
N ALA A 814 10.01 67.57 12.93
CA ALA A 814 10.97 66.67 13.56
C ALA A 814 12.42 67.06 13.24
N MET A 815 12.70 67.44 11.99
CA MET A 815 14.00 67.97 11.57
C MET A 815 14.32 69.29 12.26
N PHE A 816 13.36 70.23 12.39
CA PHE A 816 13.58 71.46 13.16
C PHE A 816 13.89 71.19 14.63
N ALA A 817 13.18 70.25 15.27
CA ALA A 817 13.45 69.86 16.66
C ALA A 817 14.88 69.31 16.83
N LYS A 818 15.39 68.58 15.82
CA LYS A 818 16.78 68.11 15.80
C LYS A 818 17.81 69.21 15.63
N ILE A 819 17.51 70.27 14.87
CA ILE A 819 18.39 71.43 14.71
C ILE A 819 18.46 72.17 16.04
N GLU A 820 17.31 72.36 16.69
CA GLU A 820 17.24 72.99 18.00
C GLU A 820 18.03 72.20 19.05
N ALA A 821 17.90 70.87 19.05
CA ALA A 821 18.70 70.00 19.91
C ALA A 821 20.21 70.10 19.61
N ALA A 822 20.62 70.23 18.35
CA ALA A 822 22.01 70.41 17.97
C ALA A 822 22.56 71.77 18.42
N LYS A 823 21.77 72.84 18.28
CA LYS A 823 22.10 74.18 18.78
C LYS A 823 22.27 74.21 20.30
N ILE A 824 21.37 73.54 21.03
CA ILE A 824 21.47 73.42 22.50
C ILE A 824 22.73 72.62 22.89
N ALA A 825 22.98 71.48 22.24
CA ALA A 825 24.17 70.66 22.52
C ALA A 825 25.47 71.41 22.21
N HIS A 826 25.51 72.20 21.13
CA HIS A 826 26.64 73.06 20.81
C HIS A 826 26.85 74.15 21.88
N GLY A 827 25.78 74.78 22.36
CA GLY A 827 25.83 75.74 23.48
C GLY A 827 26.29 75.13 24.81
N GLN A 828 26.16 73.81 24.98
CA GLN A 828 26.63 73.04 26.13
C GLN A 828 28.06 72.48 25.94
N GLY A 829 28.67 72.64 24.76
CA GLY A 829 29.99 72.08 24.45
C GLY A 829 30.02 70.56 24.22
N ASP A 830 28.87 69.91 23.98
CA ASP A 830 28.76 68.47 23.72
C ASP A 830 28.94 68.16 22.22
N ASP A 831 30.18 68.24 21.76
CA ASP A 831 30.56 68.03 20.35
C ASP A 831 30.22 66.62 19.83
N ALA A 832 30.13 65.62 20.72
CA ALA A 832 29.78 64.24 20.38
C ALA A 832 28.29 64.14 20.01
N LYS A 833 27.42 64.75 20.80
CA LYS A 833 25.98 64.81 20.53
C LYS A 833 25.64 65.66 19.31
N VAL A 834 26.39 66.74 19.07
CA VAL A 834 26.29 67.54 17.85
C VAL A 834 26.64 66.72 16.61
N HIS A 835 27.75 65.96 16.65
CA HIS A 835 28.11 65.05 15.54
C HIS A 835 27.05 63.97 15.30
N GLN A 836 26.51 63.37 16.37
CA GLN A 836 25.45 62.37 16.25
C GLN A 836 24.20 62.95 15.57
N LEU A 837 23.76 64.15 15.97
CA LEU A 837 22.58 64.81 15.40
C LEU A 837 22.82 65.21 13.93
N LEU A 838 24.00 65.76 13.60
CA LEU A 838 24.39 66.09 12.23
C LEU A 838 24.47 64.86 11.31
N HIS A 839 24.86 63.70 11.84
CA HIS A 839 24.83 62.45 11.10
C HIS A 839 23.40 62.03 10.73
N VAL A 840 22.43 62.19 11.65
CA VAL A 840 21.01 61.96 11.36
C VAL A 840 20.54 62.87 10.22
N PHE A 841 20.88 64.16 10.27
CA PHE A 841 20.58 65.11 9.18
C PHE A 841 21.11 64.64 7.83
N ALA A 842 22.42 64.37 7.75
CA ALA A 842 23.05 63.96 6.52
C ALA A 842 22.39 62.70 5.93
N SER A 843 22.10 61.71 6.79
CA SER A 843 21.46 60.45 6.38
C SER A 843 20.03 60.61 5.86
N GLU A 844 19.24 61.52 6.45
CA GLU A 844 17.87 61.80 6.03
C GLU A 844 17.83 62.61 4.73
N PHE A 845 18.74 63.57 4.55
CA PHE A 845 18.83 64.38 3.34
C PHE A 845 19.35 63.59 2.14
N ASP A 846 20.36 62.74 2.31
CA ASP A 846 20.87 61.86 1.24
C ASP A 846 19.78 60.90 0.73
N ARG A 847 18.82 60.52 1.58
CA ARG A 847 17.66 59.70 1.21
C ARG A 847 16.62 60.46 0.38
N GLN A 848 16.50 61.78 0.55
CA GLN A 848 15.54 62.63 -0.17
C GLN A 848 16.09 63.21 -1.48
N ALA A 849 17.26 62.77 -1.95
CA ALA A 849 17.99 63.32 -3.10
C ALA A 849 17.23 63.22 -4.45
N VAL A 850 16.21 64.06 -4.59
CA VAL A 850 15.41 64.31 -5.80
C VAL A 850 15.59 65.76 -6.28
N LEU A 851 16.24 66.62 -5.50
CA LEU A 851 16.64 67.96 -5.93
C LEU A 851 18.14 67.91 -6.18
N GLY A 852 18.58 67.93 -7.44
CA GLY A 852 19.97 67.75 -7.91
C GLY A 852 21.05 68.61 -7.24
N HIS A 853 21.30 68.38 -5.95
CA HIS A 853 22.31 68.99 -5.10
C HIS A 853 23.38 67.92 -4.82
N GLU A 854 24.64 68.33 -4.69
CA GLU A 854 25.74 67.45 -4.28
C GLU A 854 25.43 66.74 -2.95
N PRO A 855 26.01 65.55 -2.69
CA PRO A 855 25.80 64.80 -1.44
C PRO A 855 26.06 65.68 -0.22
N MET A 856 25.01 65.95 0.57
CA MET A 856 25.02 66.93 1.65
C MET A 856 26.01 66.53 2.77
N MET A 857 26.26 65.22 2.88
CA MET A 857 27.36 64.59 3.63
C MET A 857 28.72 65.29 3.45
N VAL A 858 29.10 65.64 2.21
CA VAL A 858 30.44 66.18 1.91
C VAL A 858 30.61 67.60 2.47
N ARG A 859 29.50 68.36 2.61
CA ARG A 859 29.49 69.74 3.08
C ARG A 859 29.39 69.86 4.61
N LEU A 860 28.76 68.87 5.26
CA LEU A 860 28.55 68.84 6.72
C LEU A 860 29.72 68.25 7.52
N MET A 861 30.58 67.42 6.91
CA MET A 861 31.73 66.80 7.60
C MET A 861 32.99 67.69 7.70
N LYS A 862 32.99 68.90 7.11
CA LYS A 862 34.21 69.75 6.99
C LYS A 862 34.29 70.97 7.92
N PRO A 863 33.20 71.51 8.52
CA PRO A 863 33.31 72.49 9.61
C PRO A 863 32.69 72.03 10.94
N ARG A 864 33.17 72.56 12.08
CA ARG A 864 32.44 72.52 13.37
C ARG A 864 31.09 73.23 13.21
N TYR A 865 30.05 72.72 13.88
CA TYR A 865 28.73 73.36 13.88
C TYR A 865 28.84 74.86 14.19
N ASN A 866 28.19 75.70 13.40
CA ASN A 866 28.21 77.15 13.55
C ASN A 866 26.86 77.74 13.09
N ASP A 867 26.65 79.03 13.37
CA ASP A 867 25.40 79.73 13.02
C ASP A 867 25.11 79.73 11.51
N SER A 868 26.14 79.64 10.65
CA SER A 868 25.95 79.55 9.20
C SER A 868 25.39 78.20 8.74
N ILE A 869 25.78 77.10 9.41
CA ILE A 869 25.25 75.76 9.16
C ILE A 869 23.82 75.67 9.70
N ASP A 870 23.54 76.20 10.89
CA ASP A 870 22.17 76.28 11.44
C ASP A 870 21.23 77.01 10.47
N HIS A 871 21.63 78.19 9.99
CA HIS A 871 20.85 78.97 9.03
C HIS A 871 20.63 78.23 7.70
N PHE A 872 21.67 77.60 7.16
CA PHE A 872 21.58 76.81 5.92
C PHE A 872 20.63 75.61 6.06
N LEU A 873 20.74 74.86 7.17
CA LEU A 873 19.88 73.71 7.43
C LEU A 873 18.40 74.13 7.54
N ARG A 874 18.11 75.20 8.30
CA ARG A 874 16.75 75.73 8.44
C ARG A 874 16.17 76.21 7.11
N SER A 875 16.94 76.99 6.35
CA SER A 875 16.53 77.49 5.03
C SER A 875 16.23 76.36 4.03
N THR A 876 17.03 75.29 4.06
CA THR A 876 16.84 74.10 3.21
C THR A 876 15.55 73.37 3.59
N ILE A 877 15.29 73.16 4.88
CA ILE A 877 14.05 72.52 5.35
C ILE A 877 12.83 73.38 5.02
N ASP A 878 12.90 74.70 5.20
CA ASP A 878 11.80 75.60 4.86
C ASP A 878 11.48 75.57 3.36
N THR A 879 12.52 75.53 2.51
CA THR A 879 12.36 75.39 1.05
C THR A 879 11.66 74.07 0.70
N LEU A 880 12.09 72.95 1.30
CA LEU A 880 11.43 71.65 1.13
C LEU A 880 10.00 71.67 1.65
N ARG A 881 9.75 72.31 2.79
CA ARG A 881 8.42 72.42 3.39
C ARG A 881 7.47 73.22 2.49
N ILE A 882 7.94 74.29 1.86
CA ILE A 882 7.18 75.07 0.86
C ILE A 882 6.89 74.21 -0.38
N TYR A 883 7.89 73.51 -0.90
CA TYR A 883 7.73 72.60 -2.03
C TYR A 883 6.67 71.52 -1.76
N TYR A 884 6.76 70.83 -0.62
CA TYR A 884 5.77 69.82 -0.25
C TYR A 884 4.40 70.42 0.10
N ARG A 885 4.34 71.66 0.58
CA ARG A 885 3.06 72.38 0.75
C ARG A 885 2.37 72.64 -0.60
N GLN A 886 3.13 73.03 -1.64
CA GLN A 886 2.59 73.19 -2.99
C GLN A 886 2.10 71.86 -3.55
N GLN A 887 2.92 70.80 -3.48
CA GLN A 887 2.54 69.44 -3.88
C GLN A 887 1.28 68.94 -3.16
N TYR A 888 1.14 69.22 -1.86
CA TYR A 888 -0.06 68.88 -1.10
C TYR A 888 -1.30 69.59 -1.66
N ASN A 889 -1.22 70.92 -1.85
CA ASN A 889 -2.34 71.72 -2.33
C ASN A 889 -2.74 71.35 -3.78
N ASP A 890 -1.75 71.03 -4.62
CA ASP A 890 -1.99 70.62 -6.00
C ASP A 890 -2.68 69.26 -6.07
N ALA A 891 -2.19 68.28 -5.29
CA ALA A 891 -2.82 66.96 -5.19
C ALA A 891 -4.23 67.05 -4.60
N ASP A 892 -4.44 67.89 -3.58
CA ASP A 892 -5.76 68.12 -2.96
C ASP A 892 -6.76 68.72 -3.96
N ARG A 893 -6.33 69.75 -4.72
CA ARG A 893 -7.14 70.35 -5.78
C ARG A 893 -7.51 69.33 -6.87
N GLN A 894 -6.55 68.50 -7.29
CA GLN A 894 -6.81 67.46 -8.29
C GLN A 894 -7.79 66.40 -7.78
N LEU A 895 -7.69 66.00 -6.51
CA LEU A 895 -8.63 65.07 -5.87
C LEU A 895 -10.05 65.65 -5.84
N ASP A 896 -10.21 66.91 -5.44
CA ASP A 896 -11.52 67.56 -5.41
C ASP A 896 -12.12 67.71 -6.81
N LEU A 897 -11.30 68.06 -7.81
CA LEU A 897 -11.73 68.09 -9.22
C LEU A 897 -12.18 66.70 -9.70
N MET A 898 -11.42 65.64 -9.42
CA MET A 898 -11.81 64.27 -9.80
C MET A 898 -13.08 63.82 -9.08
N ARG A 899 -13.25 64.15 -7.79
CA ARG A 899 -14.46 63.82 -7.04
C ARG A 899 -15.68 64.53 -7.63
N ASN A 900 -15.57 65.83 -7.89
CA ASN A 900 -16.65 66.59 -8.51
C ASN A 900 -16.97 66.06 -9.90
N GLN A 901 -15.96 65.74 -10.73
CA GLN A 901 -16.16 65.14 -12.04
C GLN A 901 -16.92 63.80 -11.94
N GLN A 902 -16.56 62.92 -11.00
CA GLN A 902 -17.29 61.67 -10.81
C GLN A 902 -18.74 61.90 -10.36
N ILE A 903 -18.96 62.83 -9.41
CA ILE A 903 -20.29 63.21 -8.93
C ILE A 903 -21.15 63.79 -10.06
N GLU A 904 -20.57 64.62 -10.94
CA GLU A 904 -21.28 65.17 -12.11
C GLU A 904 -21.62 64.08 -13.14
N THR A 905 -20.73 63.11 -13.36
CA THR A 905 -20.96 62.03 -14.34
C THR A 905 -21.96 60.97 -13.91
N MET A 906 -21.97 60.59 -12.62
CA MET A 906 -22.81 59.49 -12.09
C MET A 906 -24.03 60.00 -11.29
N GLY A 907 -24.02 61.25 -10.84
CA GLY A 907 -24.96 61.76 -9.87
C GLY A 907 -24.53 61.47 -8.43
N ARG A 908 -24.87 62.39 -7.51
CA ARG A 908 -24.42 62.34 -6.11
C ARG A 908 -24.87 61.09 -5.36
N GLU A 909 -26.10 60.65 -5.59
CA GLU A 909 -26.65 59.46 -4.90
C GLU A 909 -25.95 58.18 -5.35
N GLU A 910 -25.72 57.99 -6.65
CA GLU A 910 -25.00 56.81 -7.17
C GLU A 910 -23.53 56.79 -6.72
N TYR A 911 -22.88 57.95 -6.65
CA TYR A 911 -21.51 58.06 -6.12
C TYR A 911 -21.43 57.64 -4.65
N LEU A 912 -22.37 58.07 -3.81
CA LEU A 912 -22.43 57.66 -2.40
C LEU A 912 -22.72 56.16 -2.28
N LEU A 913 -23.64 55.61 -3.08
CA LEU A 913 -23.88 54.15 -3.11
C LEU A 913 -22.65 53.36 -3.57
N LEU A 914 -21.86 53.87 -4.51
CA LEU A 914 -20.61 53.25 -4.94
C LEU A 914 -19.61 53.20 -3.79
N ARG A 915 -19.46 54.29 -3.03
CA ARG A 915 -18.64 54.34 -1.82
C ARG A 915 -19.12 53.32 -0.80
N ASP A 916 -20.41 53.35 -0.47
CA ASP A 916 -21.03 52.52 0.56
C ASP A 916 -20.93 51.02 0.28
N ARG A 917 -20.83 50.64 -1.01
CA ARG A 917 -20.69 49.24 -1.47
C ARG A 917 -19.26 48.74 -1.63
N CYS A 918 -18.30 49.64 -1.85
CA CYS A 918 -16.93 49.26 -2.25
C CYS A 918 -15.84 49.69 -1.27
N TYR A 919 -16.05 50.79 -0.55
CA TYR A 919 -15.14 51.33 0.44
C TYR A 919 -15.50 50.80 1.84
N ASN A 920 -14.53 50.72 2.75
CA ASN A 920 -14.75 50.30 4.14
C ASN A 920 -13.91 51.12 5.11
N ASP A 921 -14.57 51.78 6.07
CA ASP A 921 -13.95 52.73 6.98
C ASP A 921 -13.04 52.06 8.00
N ALA A 922 -13.34 50.83 8.41
CA ALA A 922 -12.48 50.09 9.34
C ALA A 922 -11.20 49.60 8.66
N LEU A 923 -11.29 49.17 7.40
CA LEU A 923 -10.13 48.84 6.59
C LEU A 923 -9.29 50.08 6.33
N ASP A 924 -9.88 51.24 5.97
CA ASP A 924 -9.13 52.49 5.82
C ASP A 924 -8.35 52.84 7.09
N ARG A 925 -9.01 52.80 8.25
CA ARG A 925 -8.37 53.09 9.54
C ARG A 925 -7.23 52.13 9.87
N PHE A 926 -7.36 50.86 9.49
CA PHE A 926 -6.31 49.86 9.64
C PHE A 926 -5.14 50.13 8.68
N MET A 927 -5.41 50.34 7.39
CA MET A 927 -4.40 50.59 6.35
C MET A 927 -3.64 51.90 6.54
N ARG A 928 -4.26 52.88 7.21
CA ARG A 928 -3.67 54.19 7.50
C ARG A 928 -3.11 54.33 8.92
N ASN A 929 -3.35 53.32 9.76
CA ASN A 929 -2.97 53.29 11.17
C ASN A 929 -3.55 54.48 11.99
N THR A 930 -4.80 54.88 11.72
CA THR A 930 -5.44 56.06 12.33
C THR A 930 -6.20 55.77 13.63
N ASN A 931 -6.45 54.50 13.96
CA ASN A 931 -7.13 54.10 15.22
C ASN A 931 -6.30 54.42 16.49
N GLN A 932 -5.03 54.77 16.36
CA GLN A 932 -4.12 54.96 17.49
C GLN A 932 -3.93 56.46 17.75
N MET A 933 -4.87 57.08 18.49
CA MET A 933 -4.82 58.50 18.91
C MET A 933 -3.53 58.87 19.68
N LEU A 934 -2.88 57.87 20.30
CA LEU A 934 -1.68 58.02 21.15
C LEU A 934 -0.38 57.51 20.51
N ALA A 935 -0.39 57.08 19.23
CA ALA A 935 0.81 56.56 18.58
C ALA A 935 1.66 57.66 17.94
N ASP A 936 2.98 57.54 18.09
CA ASP A 936 3.95 58.39 17.41
C ASP A 936 3.81 58.25 15.89
N LYS A 937 3.38 59.33 15.23
CA LYS A 937 3.18 59.38 13.76
C LYS A 937 4.50 59.29 12.99
N ILE A 938 5.59 59.60 13.67
CA ILE A 938 6.98 59.52 13.23
C ILE A 938 7.80 59.02 14.40
N ILE A 939 8.63 57.99 14.17
CA ILE A 939 9.57 57.49 15.18
C ILE A 939 11.00 57.61 14.66
N GLU A 940 11.95 57.74 15.58
CA GLU A 940 13.38 57.70 15.26
C GLU A 940 13.97 56.36 15.68
N TYR A 941 14.62 55.68 14.75
CA TYR A 941 15.25 54.39 14.99
C TYR A 941 16.57 54.31 14.22
N HIS A 942 17.67 53.97 14.91
CA HIS A 942 19.03 53.96 14.35
C HIS A 942 19.41 55.23 13.56
N GLY A 943 19.01 56.40 14.07
CA GLY A 943 19.30 57.69 13.44
C GLY A 943 18.51 57.96 12.15
N ARG A 944 17.36 57.31 11.97
CA ARG A 944 16.46 57.49 10.82
C ARG A 944 15.04 57.79 11.27
N PHE A 945 14.32 58.59 10.48
CA PHE A 945 12.90 58.80 10.67
C PHE A 945 12.07 57.76 9.92
N ILE A 946 11.16 57.11 10.65
CA ILE A 946 10.25 56.11 10.11
C ILE A 946 8.83 56.70 10.14
N GLN A 947 8.22 56.73 8.96
CA GLN A 947 6.80 57.09 8.80
C GLN A 947 5.90 55.96 9.33
N LYS A 948 5.10 56.25 10.35
CA LYS A 948 4.10 55.31 10.93
C LYS A 948 2.67 55.62 10.51
N VAL A 949 2.41 56.84 10.05
CA VAL A 949 1.13 57.28 9.49
C VAL A 949 1.01 56.85 8.03
N ASP A 950 -0.18 56.43 7.61
CA ASP A 950 -0.48 56.10 6.21
C ASP A 950 0.49 55.07 5.57
N PRO A 951 0.77 53.91 6.20
CA PRO A 951 1.75 52.95 5.68
C PRO A 951 1.44 52.44 4.27
N VAL A 952 0.16 52.32 3.90
CA VAL A 952 -0.26 51.93 2.54
C VAL A 952 0.20 52.90 1.45
N TYR A 953 0.36 54.18 1.79
CA TYR A 953 0.81 55.23 0.88
C TYR A 953 2.34 55.39 0.86
N ARG A 954 3.07 54.79 1.80
CA ARG A 954 4.53 54.77 1.75
C ARG A 954 5.00 53.90 0.58
N LYS A 955 5.91 54.42 -0.25
CA LYS A 955 6.58 53.66 -1.33
C LYS A 955 7.65 52.75 -0.73
N SER A 956 7.79 51.54 -1.27
CA SER A 956 8.85 50.60 -0.84
C SER A 956 10.23 51.15 -1.19
N SER A 957 11.15 51.13 -0.23
CA SER A 957 12.54 51.56 -0.40
C SER A 957 13.51 50.40 -0.66
N HIS A 958 13.08 49.15 -0.49
CA HIS A 958 13.95 47.99 -0.69
C HIS A 958 13.99 47.59 -2.17
N PRO A 959 15.14 47.15 -2.73
CA PRO A 959 15.27 46.80 -4.16
C PRO A 959 14.63 45.45 -4.56
N TYR A 960 14.28 44.63 -3.57
CA TYR A 960 13.66 43.31 -3.74
C TYR A 960 12.24 43.29 -3.16
N LEU A 961 11.56 42.12 -3.22
CA LEU A 961 10.18 41.91 -2.77
C LEU A 961 9.92 42.14 -1.27
N LEU A 962 10.96 42.42 -0.47
CA LEU A 962 10.82 42.84 0.92
C LEU A 962 10.27 44.27 0.96
N ALA A 963 9.29 44.54 1.81
CA ALA A 963 8.71 45.86 1.98
C ALA A 963 8.16 45.99 3.40
N HIS A 964 7.91 47.23 3.83
CA HIS A 964 7.19 47.46 5.07
C HIS A 964 5.77 46.86 5.00
N PHE A 965 5.23 46.49 6.15
CA PHE A 965 3.91 45.88 6.22
C PHE A 965 2.83 46.82 5.67
N LEU A 966 1.94 46.29 4.81
CA LEU A 966 0.86 46.99 4.10
C LEU A 966 1.31 47.88 2.95
N ALA A 967 2.54 47.72 2.43
CA ALA A 967 2.98 48.43 1.23
C ALA A 967 2.03 48.18 0.05
N SER A 968 1.73 49.23 -0.73
CA SER A 968 0.86 49.14 -1.91
C SER A 968 1.50 48.51 -3.15
N SER A 969 2.82 48.60 -3.25
CA SER A 969 3.63 47.97 -4.29
C SER A 969 4.97 47.52 -3.74
N LYS A 970 5.54 46.50 -4.37
CA LYS A 970 6.83 45.90 -4.03
C LYS A 970 7.78 46.04 -5.22
N ASN A 971 9.05 46.33 -4.95
CA ASN A 971 10.03 46.50 -6.00
C ASN A 971 10.62 45.13 -6.39
N PHE A 972 10.86 44.94 -7.69
CA PHE A 972 11.64 43.83 -8.21
C PHE A 972 12.67 44.40 -9.19
N GLY A 973 13.83 44.78 -8.66
CA GLY A 973 14.83 45.54 -9.41
C GLY A 973 14.29 46.93 -9.77
N ARG A 974 14.06 47.17 -11.07
CA ARG A 974 13.52 48.44 -11.59
C ARG A 974 11.99 48.45 -11.74
N TYR A 975 11.34 47.31 -11.59
CA TYR A 975 9.90 47.17 -11.79
C TYR A 975 9.15 47.28 -10.46
N GLN A 976 7.98 47.92 -10.46
CA GLN A 976 7.06 47.95 -9.32
C GLN A 976 5.92 46.98 -9.58
N ILE A 977 5.77 45.98 -8.71
CA ILE A 977 4.74 44.95 -8.81
C ILE A 977 3.67 45.27 -7.75
N PRO A 978 2.38 45.29 -8.12
CA PRO A 978 1.29 45.42 -7.16
C PRO A 978 1.35 44.33 -6.09
N THR A 979 1.05 44.68 -4.84
CA THR A 979 1.21 43.77 -3.69
C THR A 979 0.43 42.46 -3.82
N LEU A 980 -0.74 42.46 -4.48
CA LEU A 980 -1.49 41.24 -4.78
C LEU A 980 -0.61 40.20 -5.51
N TRP A 981 -0.02 40.58 -6.64
CA TRP A 981 0.75 39.67 -7.48
C TRP A 981 2.09 39.30 -6.85
N ALA A 982 2.76 40.28 -6.23
CA ALA A 982 4.02 40.04 -5.53
C ALA A 982 3.84 39.00 -4.40
N ASN A 983 2.78 39.14 -3.59
CA ASN A 983 2.53 38.23 -2.48
C ASN A 983 2.09 36.85 -2.95
N VAL A 984 1.24 36.76 -3.98
CA VAL A 984 0.86 35.48 -4.60
C VAL A 984 2.10 34.77 -5.15
N MET A 985 3.01 35.47 -5.84
CA MET A 985 4.27 34.89 -6.33
C MET A 985 5.13 34.33 -5.19
N VAL A 986 5.22 35.01 -4.05
CA VAL A 986 5.97 34.52 -2.88
C VAL A 986 5.31 33.26 -2.30
N ILE A 987 3.98 33.22 -2.18
CA ILE A 987 3.27 32.02 -1.71
C ILE A 987 3.53 30.84 -2.66
N TRP A 988 3.49 31.05 -3.97
CA TRP A 988 3.81 29.99 -4.94
C TRP A 988 5.28 29.57 -4.92
N ALA A 989 6.21 30.48 -4.62
CA ALA A 989 7.61 30.12 -4.39
C ALA A 989 7.75 29.19 -3.16
N PHE A 990 7.03 29.48 -2.06
CA PHE A 990 6.95 28.56 -0.92
C PHE A 990 6.34 27.21 -1.30
N ASN A 991 5.30 27.20 -2.12
CA ASN A 991 4.69 25.95 -2.61
C ASN A 991 5.71 25.10 -3.38
N ILE A 992 6.52 25.71 -4.26
CA ILE A 992 7.57 24.99 -4.99
C ILE A 992 8.61 24.41 -4.01
N ILE A 993 9.04 25.19 -3.01
CA ILE A 993 10.01 24.73 -1.99
C ILE A 993 9.44 23.56 -1.19
N LEU A 994 8.19 23.66 -0.73
CA LEU A 994 7.53 22.56 0.00
C LEU A 994 7.37 21.31 -0.87
N PHE A 995 7.04 21.46 -2.14
CA PHE A 995 6.98 20.33 -3.06
C PHE A 995 8.35 19.65 -3.22
N VAL A 996 9.44 20.43 -3.32
CA VAL A 996 10.81 19.89 -3.34
C VAL A 996 11.12 19.14 -2.04
N PHE A 997 10.72 19.68 -0.87
CA PHE A 997 10.91 19.03 0.42
C PHE A 997 10.16 17.70 0.51
N LEU A 998 8.93 17.66 0.01
CA LEU A 998 8.11 16.45 -0.08
C LEU A 998 8.71 15.42 -1.06
N TYR A 999 9.14 15.87 -2.24
CA TYR A 999 9.73 15.00 -3.27
C TYR A 999 10.98 14.28 -2.76
N PHE A 1000 11.89 14.99 -2.10
CA PHE A 1000 13.12 14.40 -1.54
C PHE A 1000 12.92 13.79 -0.14
N ARG A 1001 11.70 13.83 0.41
CA ARG A 1001 11.35 13.32 1.75
C ARG A 1001 12.28 13.84 2.84
N LEU A 1002 12.67 15.12 2.76
CA LEU A 1002 13.72 15.70 3.61
C LEU A 1002 13.36 15.60 5.11
N VAL A 1003 12.12 15.92 5.47
CA VAL A 1003 11.66 15.89 6.87
C VAL A 1003 11.60 14.46 7.41
N SER A 1004 11.09 13.52 6.62
CA SER A 1004 11.05 12.09 6.98
C SER A 1004 12.46 11.54 7.22
N ARG A 1005 13.41 11.84 6.32
CA ARG A 1005 14.83 11.42 6.48
C ARG A 1005 15.50 12.04 7.71
N LEU A 1006 15.24 13.31 7.99
CA LEU A 1006 15.75 13.96 9.20
C LEU A 1006 15.23 13.29 10.48
N MET A 1007 13.95 12.91 10.51
CA MET A 1007 13.37 12.19 11.64
C MET A 1007 13.98 10.78 11.80
N GLU A 1008 14.24 10.07 10.71
CA GLU A 1008 14.94 8.78 10.75
C GLU A 1008 16.36 8.91 11.30
N ILE A 1009 17.11 9.93 10.86
CA ILE A 1009 18.46 10.24 11.38
C ILE A 1009 18.41 10.58 12.87
N TRP A 1010 17.44 11.40 13.29
CA TRP A 1010 17.27 11.77 14.69
C TRP A 1010 16.92 10.56 15.57
N ALA A 1011 16.07 9.66 15.08
CA ALA A 1011 15.77 8.40 15.77
C ALA A 1011 17.01 7.51 15.93
N LEU A 1012 17.88 7.45 14.91
CA LEU A 1012 19.15 6.73 14.97
C LEU A 1012 20.14 7.35 15.97
N LEU A 1013 20.22 8.69 16.01
CA LEU A 1013 21.06 9.40 16.98
C LEU A 1013 20.60 9.17 18.41
N LYS A 1014 19.28 9.26 18.67
CA LYS A 1014 18.70 8.99 19.98
C LYS A 1014 19.02 7.58 20.48
N HIS A 1015 19.00 6.59 19.58
CA HIS A 1015 19.35 5.21 19.92
C HIS A 1015 20.84 5.04 20.26
N ARG A 1016 21.74 5.77 19.58
CA ARG A 1016 23.18 5.76 19.92
C ARG A 1016 23.47 6.45 21.25
N THR A 1017 22.78 7.56 21.56
CA THR A 1017 22.98 8.28 22.83
C THR A 1017 22.44 7.51 24.02
N TRP A 1018 21.33 6.78 23.86
CA TRP A 1018 20.79 5.95 24.93
C TRP A 1018 21.66 4.72 25.20
N LYS A 1019 22.21 4.09 24.16
CA LYS A 1019 23.16 2.98 24.31
C LYS A 1019 24.45 3.41 25.05
N LYS A 1020 24.93 4.63 24.81
CA LYS A 1020 26.06 5.20 25.57
C LYS A 1020 25.71 5.53 27.03
N PHE A 1021 24.44 5.76 27.35
CA PHE A 1021 23.99 5.96 28.72
C PHE A 1021 23.85 4.61 29.45
N GLU A 1022 23.30 3.58 28.81
CA GLU A 1022 23.24 2.21 29.37
C GLU A 1022 24.63 1.59 29.54
N GLU A 1023 25.54 1.75 28.56
CA GLU A 1023 26.93 1.31 28.68
C GLU A 1023 27.76 2.19 29.65
N GLY A 1024 27.25 3.36 30.03
CA GLY A 1024 27.88 4.28 30.99
C GLY A 1024 27.52 4.00 32.46
N ASP A 1025 26.34 3.43 32.73
CA ASP A 1025 25.89 3.07 34.08
C ASP A 1025 26.39 1.68 34.55
N GLU A 1026 26.85 0.80 33.66
CA GLU A 1026 27.51 -0.46 34.05
C GLU A 1026 28.98 -0.28 34.48
N GLY A 1027 29.53 0.93 34.41
CA GLY A 1027 30.92 1.25 34.78
C GLY A 1027 31.10 1.92 36.15
N GLY A 1028 30.05 2.05 36.95
CA GLY A 1028 30.02 2.95 38.10
C GLY A 1028 29.40 2.40 39.39
N ASP A 1029 29.62 1.13 39.73
CA ASP A 1029 29.44 0.63 41.11
C ASP A 1029 30.55 -0.38 41.43
N GLY A 1030 31.65 0.15 41.95
CA GLY A 1030 32.88 -0.58 42.27
C GLY A 1030 33.86 0.35 42.98
N GLY A 1031 33.43 0.88 44.14
CA GLY A 1031 34.21 1.71 45.05
C GLY A 1031 33.70 1.58 46.47
#